data_AF-A0A7C4KRW2-F1
#
_entry.id   AF-A0A7C4KRW2-F1
#
_cell.length_a   1.000
_cell.length_b   1.000
_cell.length_c   1.000
_cell.angle_alpha   90.00
_cell.angle_beta   90.00
_cell.angle_gamma   90.00
#
_symmetry.space_group_name_H-M   'P 1'
#
loop_
_entity.id
_entity.type
_entity.pdbx_description
1 polymer ?
#
loop_
_entity_poly.entity_id
_entity_poly.type
_entity_poly.pdbx_seq_one_letter_code
_entity_poly.pdbx_strand_id
1 'polypeptide(L)'
;MERPLEQDTVRRPLDAARALGSTGLSLLALLSLEAQSVFGGAGGLRWTGWAAAAAEVLALGAVLLFWWRRASFVRGLLAGLLGFNLCLFMPAMMDDPMLAGAAMIWNLILLARHLLRENSARLEGDDSPDGEAEIEPATPALFHLVIAGVLATLLGLGFRPQSGGAGMLVILALNGAALPLSLRSLWRSFRSGHPSALLGPVCLLLGLALSLLRMPALGLLCLSLCHLTALALVLGEQPVARGMFESFLKRPVLLAALSFVFLILLGTLLLSFPASASGERPLKAIDALFTATSAVCVTGLSTIDVGTALSPFGQGVLLFLIQLGGLGILVFSTFATLLLGGHPGLRVGQALSQSLELRGAKDAYRLVGFIGIFTFVIEGLGALALGLLFARHGASAADAAWQGIFHSVSAFCNAGFALFSDNLAPLLHDPAGLLVISLLVVLGGIGFLVLAGLAASLRRGALRQRSLHIKVVLSWTAALAAGGMLAFLLLEWNGALRGLSLGDKLSNALLLSVSPRTAGFAALPMEALRPASLLVVMLLMFVGASPGSAGGGIKTTTLAVLLGAVRASIRGDPRVILFGRKVPQDVVYRAVAISVLHLGISLAGLMALLLTQSHAPAALAFETVSATGTVGLSLSVTPTLTTSGRLLVVLLMFAGRVGPMSLALLLGRAREIRTDYPESRLMVG
;
A
#
# COMPACT_ATOMS: atom_id res chain seq x y z
N MET A 1 -62.06 -9.52 7.36
CA MET A 1 -61.43 -10.19 8.52
C MET A 1 -60.19 -9.42 8.88
N GLU A 2 -60.15 -8.93 10.11
CA GLU A 2 -59.10 -8.11 10.69
C GLU A 2 -57.82 -8.92 10.97
N ARG A 3 -56.65 -8.22 10.93
CA ARG A 3 -55.25 -8.61 11.26
C ARG A 3 -54.42 -9.24 10.13
N PRO A 4 -53.24 -8.64 9.83
CA PRO A 4 -52.05 -8.88 10.68
C PRO A 4 -51.27 -7.61 11.08
N LEU A 5 -51.94 -6.50 11.45
CA LEU A 5 -51.22 -5.34 12.02
C LEU A 5 -50.76 -5.55 13.48
N GLU A 6 -51.26 -6.58 14.16
CA GLU A 6 -51.02 -6.78 15.60
C GLU A 6 -49.80 -7.67 15.93
N GLN A 7 -49.33 -8.50 15.00
CA GLN A 7 -48.11 -9.29 15.23
C GLN A 7 -46.84 -8.44 15.13
N ASP A 8 -46.90 -7.33 14.40
CA ASP A 8 -45.75 -6.48 14.11
C ASP A 8 -45.52 -5.42 15.21
N THR A 9 -46.52 -5.13 16.05
CA THR A 9 -46.41 -4.19 17.19
C THR A 9 -45.84 -4.84 18.45
N VAL A 10 -46.09 -6.13 18.69
CA VAL A 10 -45.60 -6.87 19.88
C VAL A 10 -44.21 -7.50 19.67
N ARG A 11 -43.84 -7.86 18.43
CA ARG A 11 -42.56 -8.54 18.13
C ARG A 11 -41.34 -7.60 18.09
N ARG A 12 -41.54 -6.34 17.71
CA ARG A 12 -40.48 -5.30 17.64
C ARG A 12 -39.76 -5.02 18.97
N PRO A 13 -40.45 -4.79 20.10
CA PRO A 13 -39.77 -4.56 21.38
C PRO A 13 -39.01 -5.80 21.85
N LEU A 14 -39.48 -6.99 21.51
CA LEU A 14 -38.88 -8.27 21.92
C LEU A 14 -37.58 -8.58 21.18
N ASP A 15 -37.51 -8.25 19.88
CA ASP A 15 -36.29 -8.39 19.10
C ASP A 15 -35.25 -7.30 19.40
N ALA A 16 -35.71 -6.07 19.67
CA ALA A 16 -34.84 -5.00 20.17
C ALA A 16 -34.28 -5.31 21.56
N ALA A 17 -35.11 -5.84 22.48
CA ALA A 17 -34.68 -6.29 23.80
C ALA A 17 -33.69 -7.46 23.74
N ARG A 18 -33.85 -8.37 22.77
CA ARG A 18 -32.88 -9.46 22.52
C ARG A 18 -31.57 -8.94 21.95
N ALA A 19 -31.61 -8.00 21.01
CA ALA A 19 -30.41 -7.35 20.48
C ALA A 19 -29.67 -6.60 21.60
N LEU A 20 -30.38 -5.77 22.37
CA LEU A 20 -29.86 -5.09 23.57
C LEU A 20 -29.28 -6.07 24.59
N GLY A 21 -29.98 -7.17 24.86
CA GLY A 21 -29.50 -8.23 25.75
C GLY A 21 -28.25 -8.93 25.22
N SER A 22 -28.13 -9.14 23.91
CA SER A 22 -26.94 -9.74 23.30
C SER A 22 -25.74 -8.81 23.24
N THR A 23 -25.95 -7.54 22.95
CA THR A 23 -24.93 -6.49 23.00
C THR A 23 -24.47 -6.32 24.44
N GLY A 24 -25.39 -6.33 25.40
CA GLY A 24 -25.10 -6.35 26.83
C GLY A 24 -24.31 -7.59 27.28
N LEU A 25 -24.64 -8.78 26.79
CA LEU A 25 -23.88 -10.02 27.07
C LEU A 25 -22.46 -9.98 26.47
N SER A 26 -22.31 -9.42 25.27
CA SER A 26 -20.99 -9.23 24.63
C SER A 26 -20.15 -8.22 25.43
N LEU A 27 -20.78 -7.14 25.91
CA LEU A 27 -20.16 -6.14 26.77
C LEU A 27 -19.77 -6.71 28.15
N LEU A 28 -20.63 -7.57 28.74
CA LEU A 28 -20.32 -8.27 29.99
C LEU A 28 -19.19 -9.30 29.83
N ALA A 29 -19.13 -10.00 28.69
CA ALA A 29 -18.03 -10.90 28.36
C ALA A 29 -16.71 -10.14 28.15
N LEU A 30 -16.75 -8.97 27.51
CA LEU A 30 -15.61 -8.07 27.37
C LEU A 30 -15.14 -7.53 28.73
N LEU A 31 -16.08 -7.10 29.60
CA LEU A 31 -15.78 -6.64 30.95
C LEU A 31 -15.23 -7.75 31.84
N SER A 32 -15.68 -9.01 31.68
CA SER A 32 -15.12 -10.15 32.43
C SER A 32 -13.72 -10.54 31.96
N LEU A 33 -13.45 -10.42 30.66
CA LEU A 33 -12.11 -10.57 30.09
C LEU A 33 -11.16 -9.45 30.56
N GLU A 34 -11.63 -8.20 30.65
CA GLU A 34 -10.86 -7.10 31.23
C GLU A 34 -10.64 -7.27 32.74
N ALA A 35 -11.61 -7.81 33.49
CA ALA A 35 -11.49 -8.08 34.92
C ALA A 35 -10.40 -9.12 35.25
N GLN A 36 -10.14 -10.10 34.37
CA GLN A 36 -9.01 -11.01 34.51
C GLN A 36 -7.65 -10.28 34.30
N SER A 37 -7.61 -9.25 33.47
CA SER A 37 -6.42 -8.41 33.27
C SER A 37 -6.12 -7.46 34.44
N VAL A 38 -7.09 -7.21 35.35
CA VAL A 38 -6.91 -6.43 36.59
C VAL A 38 -6.10 -7.20 37.64
N PHE A 39 -6.08 -8.53 37.60
CA PHE A 39 -5.25 -9.38 38.46
C PHE A 39 -4.02 -10.02 37.76
N GLY A 40 -3.61 -9.45 36.63
CA GLY A 40 -2.28 -9.63 36.03
C GLY A 40 -2.26 -10.35 34.69
N GLY A 41 -1.47 -9.81 33.73
CA GLY A 41 -0.87 -10.64 32.69
C GLY A 41 -0.72 -10.15 31.25
N ALA A 42 -1.20 -8.98 30.80
CA ALA A 42 -0.84 -8.45 29.47
C ALA A 42 -1.13 -6.94 29.33
N GLY A 43 -0.17 -6.09 29.69
CA GLY A 43 -0.31 -4.62 29.67
C GLY A 43 -0.48 -3.95 28.30
N GLY A 44 -0.75 -4.71 27.23
CA GLY A 44 -0.89 -4.22 25.85
C GLY A 44 -2.34 -4.09 25.34
N LEU A 45 -3.32 -4.76 25.96
CA LEU A 45 -4.72 -4.81 25.47
C LEU A 45 -5.60 -3.63 25.90
N ARG A 46 -5.02 -2.49 26.31
CA ARG A 46 -5.84 -1.31 26.65
C ARG A 46 -6.59 -0.74 25.44
N TRP A 47 -6.01 -0.77 24.24
CA TRP A 47 -6.65 -0.20 23.03
C TRP A 47 -7.81 -1.05 22.48
N THR A 48 -7.76 -2.37 22.65
CA THR A 48 -8.84 -3.28 22.21
C THR A 48 -10.09 -3.11 23.05
N GLY A 49 -9.96 -2.82 24.36
CA GLY A 49 -11.09 -2.51 25.24
C GLY A 49 -11.84 -1.24 24.84
N TRP A 50 -11.12 -0.13 24.59
CA TRP A 50 -11.75 1.13 24.17
C TRP A 50 -12.33 1.07 22.75
N ALA A 51 -11.67 0.39 21.81
CA ALA A 51 -12.19 0.18 20.46
C ALA A 51 -13.42 -0.75 20.47
N ALA A 52 -13.41 -1.79 21.32
CA ALA A 52 -14.55 -2.67 21.52
C ALA A 52 -15.73 -1.93 22.17
N ALA A 53 -15.47 -1.17 23.23
CA ALA A 53 -16.47 -0.33 23.89
C ALA A 53 -17.06 0.72 22.92
N ALA A 54 -16.23 1.36 22.09
CA ALA A 54 -16.71 2.30 21.07
C ALA A 54 -17.54 1.60 19.99
N ALA A 55 -17.14 0.42 19.51
CA ALA A 55 -17.90 -0.37 18.55
C ALA A 55 -19.24 -0.86 19.13
N GLU A 56 -19.26 -1.25 20.40
CA GLU A 56 -20.47 -1.65 21.13
C GLU A 56 -21.41 -0.45 21.37
N VAL A 57 -20.87 0.72 21.72
CA VAL A 57 -21.64 1.96 21.86
C VAL A 57 -22.22 2.40 20.50
N LEU A 58 -21.46 2.24 19.41
CA LEU A 58 -21.95 2.48 18.04
C LEU A 58 -23.00 1.43 17.62
N ALA A 59 -22.86 0.17 18.04
CA ALA A 59 -23.85 -0.89 17.84
C ALA A 59 -25.14 -0.60 18.60
N LEU A 60 -25.05 -0.21 19.88
CA LEU A 60 -26.15 0.31 20.69
C LEU A 60 -26.82 1.50 20.02
N GLY A 61 -26.04 2.47 19.53
CA GLY A 61 -26.52 3.62 18.78
C GLY A 61 -27.25 3.23 17.49
N ALA A 62 -26.74 2.24 16.75
CA ALA A 62 -27.37 1.70 15.55
C ALA A 62 -28.67 0.93 15.85
N VAL A 63 -28.72 0.16 16.94
CA VAL A 63 -29.94 -0.51 17.43
C VAL A 63 -31.01 0.51 17.82
N LEU A 64 -30.63 1.59 18.51
CA LEU A 64 -31.52 2.68 18.89
C LEU A 64 -32.00 3.50 17.67
N LEU A 65 -31.13 3.72 16.68
CA LEU A 65 -31.52 4.35 15.40
C LEU A 65 -32.42 3.44 14.54
N PHE A 66 -32.23 2.12 14.63
CA PHE A 66 -33.09 1.12 13.97
C PHE A 66 -34.49 1.16 14.58
N TRP A 67 -34.57 1.26 15.91
CA TRP A 67 -35.82 1.46 16.66
C TRP A 67 -36.57 2.72 16.20
N TRP A 68 -35.87 3.79 15.83
CA TRP A 68 -36.48 5.08 15.50
C TRP A 68 -36.86 5.28 14.03
N ARG A 69 -36.10 4.77 13.04
CA ARG A 69 -36.23 5.27 11.64
C ARG A 69 -36.51 4.26 10.51
N ARG A 70 -36.76 2.96 10.77
CA ARG A 70 -37.11 1.95 9.73
C ARG A 70 -36.19 1.98 8.47
N ALA A 71 -34.93 2.35 8.58
CA ALA A 71 -34.06 2.50 7.42
C ALA A 71 -33.35 1.17 7.06
N SER A 72 -33.36 0.78 5.79
CA SER A 72 -32.56 -0.34 5.24
C SER A 72 -31.06 -0.16 5.51
N PHE A 73 -30.58 1.08 5.50
CA PHE A 73 -29.20 1.44 5.85
C PHE A 73 -28.81 1.02 7.27
N VAL A 74 -29.70 1.23 8.25
CA VAL A 74 -29.39 0.93 9.67
C VAL A 74 -29.37 -0.59 9.93
N ARG A 75 -30.13 -1.38 9.16
CA ARG A 75 -30.07 -2.85 9.20
C ARG A 75 -28.74 -3.39 8.70
N GLY A 76 -28.25 -2.87 7.56
CA GLY A 76 -26.93 -3.23 7.05
C GLY A 76 -25.79 -2.82 8.00
N LEU A 77 -25.94 -1.66 8.65
CA LEU A 77 -24.99 -1.18 9.67
C LEU A 77 -24.95 -2.12 10.90
N LEU A 78 -26.10 -2.60 11.36
CA LEU A 78 -26.20 -3.52 12.51
C LEU A 78 -25.51 -4.86 12.25
N ALA A 79 -25.74 -5.45 11.07
CA ALA A 79 -25.07 -6.69 10.66
C ALA A 79 -23.55 -6.48 10.52
N GLY A 80 -23.12 -5.32 10.01
CA GLY A 80 -21.72 -4.87 9.98
C GLY A 80 -21.07 -4.80 11.34
N LEU A 81 -21.77 -4.23 12.32
CA LEU A 81 -21.28 -4.10 13.68
C LEU A 81 -21.22 -5.46 14.39
N LEU A 82 -22.19 -6.35 14.19
CA LEU A 82 -22.16 -7.73 14.72
C LEU A 82 -21.01 -8.57 14.11
N GLY A 83 -20.74 -8.41 12.81
CA GLY A 83 -19.60 -9.04 12.14
C GLY A 83 -18.25 -8.50 12.63
N PHE A 84 -18.17 -7.20 12.88
CA PHE A 84 -16.99 -6.58 13.51
C PHE A 84 -16.80 -7.07 14.96
N ASN A 85 -17.90 -7.28 15.69
CA ASN A 85 -17.87 -7.75 17.07
C ASN A 85 -17.28 -9.17 17.21
N LEU A 86 -17.53 -10.07 16.25
CA LEU A 86 -16.84 -11.37 16.17
C LEU A 86 -15.31 -11.23 16.16
N CYS A 87 -14.77 -10.16 15.58
CA CYS A 87 -13.33 -9.94 15.46
C CYS A 87 -12.70 -9.36 16.74
N LEU A 88 -13.52 -8.77 17.62
CA LEU A 88 -13.06 -8.21 18.90
C LEU A 88 -12.73 -9.30 19.93
N PHE A 89 -13.37 -10.48 19.83
CA PHE A 89 -13.11 -11.63 20.72
C PHE A 89 -11.93 -12.50 20.27
N MET A 90 -11.36 -12.27 19.09
CA MET A 90 -10.23 -13.06 18.56
C MET A 90 -8.93 -12.90 19.36
N PRO A 91 -8.52 -11.69 19.79
CA PRO A 91 -7.42 -11.56 20.75
C PRO A 91 -7.71 -12.27 22.09
N ALA A 92 -8.96 -12.23 22.56
CA ALA A 92 -9.38 -12.88 23.80
C ALA A 92 -9.38 -14.41 23.74
N MET A 93 -9.45 -15.00 22.54
CA MET A 93 -9.22 -16.45 22.36
C MET A 93 -7.83 -16.90 22.79
N MET A 94 -6.87 -15.98 22.88
CA MET A 94 -5.52 -16.29 23.34
C MET A 94 -5.48 -16.54 24.85
N ASP A 95 -6.32 -15.85 25.62
CA ASP A 95 -6.33 -15.90 27.08
C ASP A 95 -7.34 -16.93 27.60
N ASP A 96 -8.57 -16.94 27.06
CA ASP A 96 -9.62 -17.92 27.39
C ASP A 96 -10.40 -18.35 26.13
N PRO A 97 -10.01 -19.45 25.47
CA PRO A 97 -10.66 -19.91 24.25
C PRO A 97 -12.10 -20.40 24.46
N MET A 98 -12.51 -20.76 25.69
CA MET A 98 -13.88 -21.19 25.97
C MET A 98 -14.83 -20.00 26.04
N LEU A 99 -14.47 -18.96 26.80
CA LEU A 99 -15.31 -17.77 26.96
C LEU A 99 -15.42 -16.98 25.65
N ALA A 100 -14.28 -16.75 24.98
CA ALA A 100 -14.24 -16.07 23.69
C ALA A 100 -14.93 -16.89 22.59
N GLY A 101 -14.70 -18.21 22.56
CA GLY A 101 -15.38 -19.11 21.63
C GLY A 101 -16.91 -19.11 21.81
N ALA A 102 -17.41 -19.14 23.05
CA ALA A 102 -18.83 -19.06 23.34
C ALA A 102 -19.46 -17.73 22.92
N ALA A 103 -18.79 -16.60 23.18
CA ALA A 103 -19.23 -15.28 22.74
C ALA A 103 -19.28 -15.14 21.21
N MET A 104 -18.30 -15.75 20.52
CA MET A 104 -18.29 -15.80 19.05
C MET A 104 -19.41 -16.66 18.48
N ILE A 105 -19.61 -17.87 19.00
CA ILE A 105 -20.71 -18.77 18.59
C ILE A 105 -22.06 -18.09 18.82
N TRP A 106 -22.23 -17.40 19.95
CA TRP A 106 -23.45 -16.65 20.25
C TRP A 106 -23.71 -15.52 19.25
N ASN A 107 -22.69 -14.73 18.90
CA ASN A 107 -22.79 -13.70 17.86
C ASN A 107 -23.09 -14.29 16.47
N LEU A 108 -22.54 -15.46 16.15
CA LEU A 108 -22.87 -16.21 14.93
C LEU A 108 -24.33 -16.68 14.90
N ILE A 109 -24.88 -17.14 16.02
CA ILE A 109 -26.29 -17.54 16.13
C ILE A 109 -27.21 -16.33 15.93
N LEU A 110 -26.86 -15.17 16.51
CA LEU A 110 -27.63 -13.94 16.37
C LEU A 110 -27.61 -13.41 14.93
N LEU A 111 -26.43 -13.42 14.32
CA LEU A 111 -26.25 -13.11 12.91
C LEU A 111 -27.12 -14.05 12.07
N ALA A 112 -26.97 -15.37 12.22
CA ALA A 112 -27.75 -16.36 11.47
C ALA A 112 -29.26 -16.16 11.62
N ARG A 113 -29.75 -15.86 12.83
CA ARG A 113 -31.17 -15.63 13.10
C ARG A 113 -31.69 -14.32 12.49
N HIS A 114 -30.88 -13.26 12.45
CA HIS A 114 -31.22 -12.01 11.77
C HIS A 114 -31.37 -12.25 10.26
N LEU A 115 -30.47 -13.03 9.68
CA LEU A 115 -30.40 -13.31 8.25
C LEU A 115 -31.51 -14.26 7.76
N LEU A 116 -31.82 -15.30 8.54
CA LEU A 116 -32.88 -16.26 8.21
C LEU A 116 -34.27 -15.59 8.19
N ARG A 117 -34.49 -14.58 9.04
CA ARG A 117 -35.73 -13.79 9.06
C ARG A 117 -35.89 -12.86 7.87
N GLU A 118 -34.79 -12.38 7.30
CA GLU A 118 -34.81 -11.52 6.11
C GLU A 118 -35.31 -12.29 4.88
N ASN A 119 -34.90 -13.56 4.76
CA ASN A 119 -35.37 -14.46 3.72
C ASN A 119 -36.85 -14.83 3.90
N SER A 120 -37.33 -15.05 5.14
CA SER A 120 -38.74 -15.39 5.37
C SER A 120 -39.69 -14.23 5.09
N ALA A 121 -39.29 -12.99 5.38
CA ALA A 121 -40.13 -11.81 5.11
C ALA A 121 -40.25 -11.45 3.62
N ARG A 122 -39.27 -11.86 2.79
CA ARG A 122 -39.36 -11.75 1.32
C ARG A 122 -40.31 -12.79 0.71
N LEU A 123 -40.37 -13.98 1.31
CA LEU A 123 -41.24 -15.08 0.87
C LEU A 123 -42.73 -14.81 1.12
N GLU A 124 -43.08 -14.00 2.12
CA GLU A 124 -44.47 -13.64 2.44
C GLU A 124 -45.01 -12.46 1.59
N GLY A 125 -44.18 -11.85 0.72
CA GLY A 125 -44.52 -10.64 -0.04
C GLY A 125 -44.63 -10.80 -1.56
N ASP A 126 -44.37 -11.98 -2.11
CA ASP A 126 -44.35 -12.25 -3.55
C ASP A 126 -45.32 -13.38 -3.91
N ASP A 127 -46.61 -13.04 -4.04
CA ASP A 127 -47.66 -13.92 -4.57
C ASP A 127 -47.73 -13.76 -6.11
N SER A 128 -46.67 -14.11 -6.83
CA SER A 128 -46.70 -14.20 -8.30
C SER A 128 -46.69 -15.67 -8.76
N PRO A 129 -47.62 -16.14 -9.63
CA PRO A 129 -47.80 -17.58 -9.89
C PRO A 129 -46.73 -18.23 -10.80
N ASP A 130 -45.84 -17.45 -11.42
CA ASP A 130 -44.90 -17.92 -12.45
C ASP A 130 -43.42 -17.56 -12.19
N GLY A 131 -43.07 -17.14 -10.98
CA GLY A 131 -41.68 -16.91 -10.61
C GLY A 131 -41.09 -18.13 -9.93
N GLU A 132 -40.11 -18.79 -10.53
CA GLU A 132 -39.03 -19.37 -9.74
C GLU A 132 -38.50 -18.22 -8.88
N ALA A 133 -38.99 -18.09 -7.65
CA ALA A 133 -38.44 -17.20 -6.66
C ALA A 133 -37.02 -17.71 -6.41
N GLU A 134 -36.08 -17.21 -7.22
CA GLU A 134 -34.67 -17.43 -7.03
C GLU A 134 -34.39 -16.82 -5.66
N ILE A 135 -34.42 -17.66 -4.62
CA ILE A 135 -34.12 -17.27 -3.25
C ILE A 135 -32.77 -16.58 -3.37
N GLU A 136 -32.76 -15.27 -3.29
CA GLU A 136 -31.57 -14.44 -3.29
C GLU A 136 -31.15 -14.39 -1.81
N PRO A 137 -30.45 -15.40 -1.29
CA PRO A 137 -30.32 -15.56 0.14
C PRO A 137 -29.16 -14.67 0.56
N ALA A 138 -29.48 -13.61 1.27
CA ALA A 138 -28.59 -13.03 2.27
C ALA A 138 -27.18 -12.63 1.79
N THR A 139 -27.10 -11.64 0.89
CA THR A 139 -25.82 -10.97 0.60
C THR A 139 -25.12 -10.44 1.86
N PRO A 140 -25.81 -9.78 2.80
CA PRO A 140 -25.21 -9.32 4.07
C PRO A 140 -24.64 -10.46 4.92
N ALA A 141 -25.34 -11.61 5.01
CA ALA A 141 -24.86 -12.77 5.75
C ALA A 141 -23.52 -13.28 5.25
N LEU A 142 -23.48 -13.44 3.93
CA LEU A 142 -22.37 -13.96 3.20
C LEU A 142 -21.18 -13.00 3.33
N PHE A 143 -21.43 -11.68 3.30
CA PHE A 143 -20.42 -10.66 3.61
C PHE A 143 -19.82 -10.86 4.99
N HIS A 144 -20.64 -10.94 6.04
CA HIS A 144 -20.14 -10.98 7.42
C HIS A 144 -19.44 -12.29 7.77
N LEU A 145 -19.94 -13.42 7.29
CA LEU A 145 -19.36 -14.73 7.62
C LEU A 145 -18.04 -14.97 6.87
N VAL A 146 -17.94 -14.48 5.63
CA VAL A 146 -16.69 -14.45 4.85
C VAL A 146 -15.67 -13.50 5.49
N ILE A 147 -16.08 -12.27 5.83
CA ILE A 147 -15.19 -11.29 6.48
C ILE A 147 -14.71 -11.83 7.82
N ALA A 148 -15.58 -12.45 8.62
CA ALA A 148 -15.23 -13.08 9.89
C ALA A 148 -14.24 -14.24 9.70
N GLY A 149 -14.42 -15.10 8.69
CA GLY A 149 -13.47 -16.17 8.38
C GLY A 149 -12.09 -15.64 7.93
N VAL A 150 -12.08 -14.62 7.08
CA VAL A 150 -10.83 -13.96 6.62
C VAL A 150 -10.11 -13.28 7.79
N LEU A 151 -10.84 -12.51 8.61
CA LEU A 151 -10.28 -11.84 9.78
C LEU A 151 -9.80 -12.85 10.82
N ALA A 152 -10.54 -13.93 11.06
CA ALA A 152 -10.13 -15.03 11.94
C ALA A 152 -8.81 -15.67 11.47
N THR A 153 -8.66 -15.88 10.16
CA THR A 153 -7.41 -16.39 9.58
C THR A 153 -6.26 -15.40 9.75
N LEU A 154 -6.47 -14.12 9.45
CA LEU A 154 -5.45 -13.08 9.59
C LEU A 154 -5.01 -12.90 11.04
N LEU A 155 -5.96 -12.88 11.97
CA LEU A 155 -5.71 -12.75 13.40
C LEU A 155 -5.06 -14.03 13.96
N GLY A 156 -5.51 -15.22 13.57
CA GLY A 156 -4.93 -16.49 14.00
C GLY A 156 -3.48 -16.69 13.56
N LEU A 157 -3.15 -16.29 12.33
CA LEU A 157 -1.78 -16.30 11.82
C LEU A 157 -0.94 -15.20 12.47
N GLY A 158 -1.53 -14.02 12.69
CA GLY A 158 -0.88 -12.84 13.24
C GLY A 158 -0.56 -12.95 14.73
N PHE A 159 -1.42 -13.56 15.52
CA PHE A 159 -1.30 -13.58 16.99
C PHE A 159 -0.69 -14.87 17.55
N ARG A 160 -0.53 -15.93 16.73
CA ARG A 160 0.04 -17.24 17.11
C ARG A 160 -0.54 -17.77 18.45
N PRO A 161 -1.72 -18.42 18.44
CA PRO A 161 -2.39 -18.82 19.67
C PRO A 161 -1.48 -19.69 20.55
N GLN A 162 -1.31 -19.31 21.82
CA GLN A 162 -0.49 -20.04 22.80
C GLN A 162 -1.12 -21.40 23.17
N SER A 163 -2.43 -21.56 22.99
CA SER A 163 -3.25 -22.69 23.44
C SER A 163 -3.50 -23.76 22.36
N GLY A 164 -2.45 -24.32 21.77
CA GLY A 164 -2.54 -25.56 20.97
C GLY A 164 -3.63 -25.59 19.88
N GLY A 165 -4.12 -26.80 19.56
CA GLY A 165 -5.03 -27.06 18.43
C GLY A 165 -6.43 -26.42 18.52
N ALA A 166 -6.85 -25.90 19.68
CA ALA A 166 -8.22 -25.40 19.90
C ALA A 166 -8.50 -24.08 19.14
N GLY A 167 -7.57 -23.12 19.16
CA GLY A 167 -7.71 -21.87 18.39
C GLY A 167 -7.73 -22.14 16.87
N MET A 168 -6.90 -23.07 16.42
CA MET A 168 -6.87 -23.51 15.02
C MET A 168 -8.20 -24.17 14.58
N LEU A 169 -8.83 -24.96 15.46
CA LEU A 169 -10.14 -25.57 15.20
C LEU A 169 -11.25 -24.53 15.02
N VAL A 170 -11.24 -23.44 15.80
CA VAL A 170 -12.23 -22.36 15.65
C VAL A 170 -12.02 -21.60 14.33
N ILE A 171 -10.78 -21.29 13.97
CA ILE A 171 -10.46 -20.66 12.68
C ILE A 171 -10.91 -21.57 11.52
N LEU A 172 -10.63 -22.86 11.60
CA LEU A 172 -11.07 -23.85 10.61
C LEU A 172 -12.59 -23.96 10.56
N ALA A 173 -13.30 -23.91 11.69
CA ALA A 173 -14.76 -23.94 11.74
C ALA A 173 -15.38 -22.70 11.08
N LEU A 174 -14.83 -21.51 11.31
CA LEU A 174 -15.30 -20.25 10.71
C LEU A 174 -15.09 -20.23 9.19
N ASN A 175 -13.89 -20.60 8.71
CA ASN A 175 -13.63 -20.69 7.28
C ASN A 175 -14.44 -21.84 6.64
N GLY A 176 -14.60 -22.96 7.34
CA GLY A 176 -15.43 -24.09 6.91
C GLY A 176 -16.90 -23.71 6.76
N ALA A 177 -17.44 -22.89 7.66
CA ALA A 177 -18.80 -22.36 7.55
C ALA A 177 -18.94 -21.35 6.38
N ALA A 178 -17.89 -20.60 6.06
CA ALA A 178 -17.86 -19.65 4.94
C ALA A 178 -17.68 -20.32 3.57
N LEU A 179 -17.18 -21.55 3.54
CA LEU A 179 -16.74 -22.24 2.33
C LEU A 179 -17.90 -22.59 1.37
N PRO A 180 -19.02 -23.20 1.79
CA PRO A 180 -20.14 -23.52 0.90
C PRO A 180 -20.70 -22.28 0.20
N LEU A 181 -20.74 -21.16 0.91
CA LEU A 181 -21.23 -19.87 0.42
C LEU A 181 -20.27 -19.25 -0.60
N SER A 182 -18.97 -19.30 -0.30
CA SER A 182 -17.91 -18.81 -1.21
C SER A 182 -17.86 -19.62 -2.50
N LEU A 183 -17.96 -20.95 -2.39
CA LEU A 183 -18.00 -21.86 -3.54
C LEU A 183 -19.24 -21.64 -4.41
N ARG A 184 -20.41 -21.40 -3.81
CA ARG A 184 -21.64 -21.09 -4.55
C ARG A 184 -21.52 -19.79 -5.35
N SER A 185 -20.92 -18.74 -4.77
CA SER A 185 -20.65 -17.47 -5.47
C SER A 185 -19.67 -17.67 -6.63
N LEU A 186 -18.54 -18.32 -6.36
CA LEU A 186 -17.53 -18.62 -7.39
C LEU A 186 -18.13 -19.46 -8.53
N TRP A 187 -18.96 -20.45 -8.22
CA TRP A 187 -19.63 -21.29 -9.21
C TRP A 187 -20.59 -20.51 -10.10
N ARG A 188 -21.36 -19.57 -9.52
CA ARG A 188 -22.24 -18.69 -10.29
C ARG A 188 -21.44 -17.79 -11.23
N SER A 189 -20.39 -17.15 -10.73
CA SER A 189 -19.52 -16.31 -11.56
C SER A 189 -18.78 -17.12 -12.63
N PHE A 190 -18.43 -18.38 -12.35
CA PHE A 190 -17.83 -19.29 -13.33
C PHE A 190 -18.83 -19.61 -14.46
N ARG A 191 -20.08 -19.90 -14.13
CA ARG A 191 -21.15 -20.12 -15.13
C ARG A 191 -21.47 -18.87 -15.96
N SER A 192 -21.33 -17.67 -15.39
CA SER A 192 -21.52 -16.42 -16.14
C SER A 192 -20.30 -16.03 -16.99
N GLY A 193 -19.27 -16.88 -17.06
CA GLY A 193 -18.09 -16.65 -17.89
C GLY A 193 -17.10 -15.64 -17.32
N HIS A 194 -17.21 -15.27 -16.04
CA HIS A 194 -16.24 -14.40 -15.38
C HIS A 194 -14.96 -15.19 -15.06
N PRO A 195 -13.80 -14.85 -15.64
CA PRO A 195 -12.60 -15.67 -15.55
C PRO A 195 -11.90 -15.55 -14.19
N SER A 196 -12.16 -14.48 -13.43
CA SER A 196 -11.80 -14.35 -12.01
C SER A 196 -12.44 -15.42 -11.10
N ALA A 197 -13.48 -16.12 -11.57
CA ALA A 197 -14.09 -17.22 -10.85
C ALA A 197 -13.19 -18.47 -10.78
N LEU A 198 -12.18 -18.59 -11.66
CA LEU A 198 -11.18 -19.67 -11.60
C LEU A 198 -10.15 -19.46 -10.47
N LEU A 199 -9.97 -18.22 -10.01
CA LEU A 199 -9.00 -17.91 -8.96
C LEU A 199 -9.37 -18.57 -7.62
N GLY A 200 -10.65 -18.55 -7.25
CA GLY A 200 -11.14 -19.14 -6.01
C GLY A 200 -10.86 -20.66 -5.91
N PRO A 201 -11.28 -21.48 -6.90
CA PRO A 201 -10.96 -22.90 -6.96
C PRO A 201 -9.45 -23.19 -6.97
N VAL A 202 -8.65 -22.40 -7.69
CA VAL A 202 -7.18 -22.54 -7.70
C VAL A 202 -6.60 -22.26 -6.32
N CYS A 203 -7.01 -21.17 -5.67
CA CYS A 203 -6.61 -20.85 -4.29
C CYS A 203 -7.05 -21.95 -3.32
N LEU A 204 -8.25 -22.50 -3.46
CA LEU A 204 -8.74 -23.60 -2.63
C LEU A 204 -7.89 -24.87 -2.79
N LEU A 205 -7.63 -25.29 -4.03
CA LEU A 205 -6.82 -26.48 -4.34
C LEU A 205 -5.37 -26.31 -3.89
N LEU A 206 -4.80 -25.12 -4.10
CA LEU A 206 -3.46 -24.78 -3.62
C LEU A 206 -3.41 -24.79 -2.09
N GLY A 207 -4.44 -24.25 -1.43
CA GLY A 207 -4.53 -24.26 0.03
C GLY A 207 -4.64 -25.68 0.62
N LEU A 208 -5.40 -26.55 -0.03
CA LEU A 208 -5.48 -27.97 0.31
C LEU A 208 -4.13 -28.67 0.11
N ALA A 209 -3.47 -28.47 -1.03
CA ALA A 209 -2.16 -29.05 -1.32
C ALA A 209 -1.08 -28.59 -0.31
N LEU A 210 -1.04 -27.31 0.03
CA LEU A 210 -0.12 -26.75 1.03
C LEU A 210 -0.41 -27.27 2.43
N SER A 211 -1.68 -27.48 2.78
CA SER A 211 -2.07 -28.12 4.04
C SER A 211 -1.59 -29.58 4.12
N LEU A 212 -1.68 -30.33 3.01
CA LEU A 212 -1.16 -31.70 2.90
C LEU A 212 0.37 -31.77 2.99
N LEU A 213 1.07 -30.74 2.51
CA LEU A 213 2.53 -30.58 2.64
C LEU A 213 2.98 -30.11 4.04
N ARG A 214 2.12 -30.25 5.06
CA ARG A 214 2.37 -29.79 6.45
C ARG A 214 2.66 -28.30 6.58
N MET A 215 2.11 -27.48 5.69
CA MET A 215 2.15 -26.02 5.76
C MET A 215 0.74 -25.42 6.00
N PRO A 216 0.12 -25.70 7.16
CA PRO A 216 -1.30 -25.34 7.41
C PRO A 216 -1.55 -23.83 7.45
N ALA A 217 -0.53 -23.03 7.79
CA ALA A 217 -0.62 -21.57 7.79
C ALA A 217 -0.79 -21.00 6.37
N LEU A 218 0.00 -21.51 5.42
CA LEU A 218 -0.11 -21.15 4.00
C LEU A 218 -1.43 -21.67 3.41
N GLY A 219 -1.87 -22.86 3.85
CA GLY A 219 -3.19 -23.41 3.49
C GLY A 219 -4.35 -22.49 3.88
N LEU A 220 -4.35 -21.99 5.11
CA LEU A 220 -5.34 -21.02 5.60
C LEU A 220 -5.28 -19.69 4.85
N LEU A 221 -4.09 -19.18 4.51
CA LEU A 221 -3.96 -17.98 3.69
C LEU A 221 -4.63 -18.14 2.33
N CYS A 222 -4.39 -19.26 1.64
CA CYS A 222 -5.03 -19.57 0.38
C CYS A 222 -6.56 -19.70 0.51
N LEU A 223 -7.05 -20.25 1.61
CA LEU A 223 -8.48 -20.31 1.92
C LEU A 223 -9.09 -18.90 2.13
N SER A 224 -8.39 -18.03 2.87
CA SER A 224 -8.80 -16.64 3.06
C SER A 224 -8.79 -15.83 1.76
N LEU A 225 -7.84 -16.10 0.85
CA LEU A 225 -7.82 -15.51 -0.50
C LEU A 225 -9.02 -16.00 -1.32
N CYS A 226 -9.36 -17.29 -1.26
CA CYS A 226 -10.57 -17.83 -1.89
C CYS A 226 -11.83 -17.10 -1.38
N HIS A 227 -11.96 -16.93 -0.07
CA HIS A 227 -13.04 -16.16 0.56
C HIS A 227 -13.08 -14.69 0.11
N LEU A 228 -11.94 -13.99 0.08
CA LEU A 228 -11.84 -12.61 -0.41
C LEU A 228 -12.20 -12.47 -1.89
N THR A 229 -11.83 -13.44 -2.73
CA THR A 229 -12.20 -13.43 -4.15
C THR A 229 -13.70 -13.59 -4.35
N ALA A 230 -14.33 -14.52 -3.62
CA ALA A 230 -15.78 -14.65 -3.62
C ALA A 230 -16.45 -13.36 -3.14
N LEU A 231 -15.95 -12.75 -2.07
CA LEU A 231 -16.45 -11.49 -1.53
C LEU A 231 -16.39 -10.35 -2.56
N ALA A 232 -15.26 -10.21 -3.24
CA ALA A 232 -15.04 -9.16 -4.23
C ALA A 232 -15.99 -9.30 -5.43
N LEU A 233 -16.27 -10.52 -5.87
CA LEU A 233 -17.24 -10.79 -6.94
C LEU A 233 -18.65 -10.39 -6.52
N VAL A 234 -19.06 -10.76 -5.31
CA VAL A 234 -20.39 -10.41 -4.78
C VAL A 234 -20.52 -8.90 -4.56
N LEU A 235 -19.50 -8.21 -4.04
CA LEU A 235 -19.48 -6.74 -3.94
C LEU A 235 -19.57 -6.09 -5.32
N GLY A 236 -18.88 -6.65 -6.33
CA GLY A 236 -18.87 -6.14 -7.69
C GLY A 236 -20.24 -6.21 -8.39
N GLU A 237 -21.15 -7.06 -7.92
CA GLU A 237 -22.52 -7.19 -8.47
C GLU A 237 -23.53 -6.27 -7.76
N GLN A 238 -23.20 -5.73 -6.58
CA GLN A 238 -24.10 -4.87 -5.81
C GLN A 238 -24.25 -3.46 -6.44
N PRO A 239 -25.48 -2.98 -6.68
CA PRO A 239 -25.73 -1.69 -7.36
C PRO A 239 -25.20 -0.49 -6.55
N VAL A 240 -25.23 -0.56 -5.22
CA VAL A 240 -24.69 0.49 -4.35
C VAL A 240 -23.16 0.53 -4.41
N ALA A 241 -22.51 -0.64 -4.37
CA ALA A 241 -21.06 -0.74 -4.48
C ALA A 241 -20.58 -0.28 -5.87
N ARG A 242 -21.30 -0.63 -6.94
CA ARG A 242 -21.08 -0.08 -8.28
C ARG A 242 -21.24 1.44 -8.29
N GLY A 243 -22.32 2.00 -7.75
CA GLY A 243 -22.55 3.45 -7.70
C GLY A 243 -21.49 4.23 -6.92
N MET A 244 -21.02 3.69 -5.80
CA MET A 244 -19.90 4.24 -5.04
C MET A 244 -18.60 4.15 -5.83
N PHE A 245 -18.25 2.97 -6.36
CA PHE A 245 -17.06 2.76 -7.17
C PHE A 245 -17.03 3.67 -8.39
N GLU A 246 -18.16 3.83 -9.07
CA GLU A 246 -18.32 4.74 -10.21
C GLU A 246 -18.15 6.21 -9.82
N SER A 247 -18.66 6.62 -8.65
CA SER A 247 -18.47 7.98 -8.13
C SER A 247 -17.01 8.23 -7.73
N PHE A 248 -16.34 7.21 -7.21
CA PHE A 248 -14.91 7.21 -6.88
C PHE A 248 -14.02 7.30 -8.13
N LEU A 249 -14.36 6.58 -9.20
CA LEU A 249 -13.64 6.64 -10.48
C LEU A 249 -13.72 8.01 -11.17
N LYS A 250 -14.72 8.85 -10.85
CA LYS A 250 -14.83 10.23 -11.36
C LYS A 250 -13.76 11.17 -10.79
N ARG A 251 -13.06 10.80 -9.71
CA ARG A 251 -12.03 11.61 -9.05
C ARG A 251 -10.70 10.83 -8.95
N PRO A 252 -9.95 10.66 -10.05
CA PRO A 252 -8.79 9.77 -10.11
C PRO A 252 -7.69 10.14 -9.11
N VAL A 253 -7.48 11.44 -8.86
CA VAL A 253 -6.49 11.94 -7.89
C VAL A 253 -6.86 11.55 -6.45
N LEU A 254 -8.14 11.69 -6.08
CA LEU A 254 -8.63 11.31 -4.75
C LEU A 254 -8.60 9.79 -4.56
N LEU A 255 -8.94 9.04 -5.60
CA LEU A 255 -8.86 7.59 -5.60
C LEU A 255 -7.43 7.11 -5.34
N ALA A 256 -6.44 7.68 -6.04
CA ALA A 256 -5.04 7.35 -5.83
C ALA A 256 -4.61 7.66 -4.38
N ALA A 257 -4.91 8.86 -3.87
CA ALA A 257 -4.55 9.24 -2.51
C ALA A 257 -5.20 8.34 -1.44
N LEU A 258 -6.50 8.06 -1.54
CA LEU A 258 -7.21 7.19 -0.60
C LEU A 258 -6.74 5.74 -0.68
N SER A 259 -6.34 5.27 -1.87
CA SER A 259 -5.77 3.93 -2.02
C SER A 259 -4.44 3.78 -1.26
N PHE A 260 -3.58 4.80 -1.28
CA PHE A 260 -2.36 4.83 -0.47
C PHE A 260 -2.68 4.84 1.02
N VAL A 261 -3.61 5.70 1.47
CA VAL A 261 -4.03 5.73 2.89
C VAL A 261 -4.53 4.37 3.35
N PHE A 262 -5.41 3.74 2.57
CA PHE A 262 -5.91 2.40 2.87
C PHE A 262 -4.79 1.38 3.01
N LEU A 263 -3.84 1.36 2.06
CA LEU A 263 -2.74 0.42 2.07
C LEU A 263 -1.78 0.66 3.26
N ILE A 264 -1.54 1.91 3.64
CA ILE A 264 -0.75 2.28 4.82
C ILE A 264 -1.42 1.75 6.09
N LEU A 265 -2.72 1.99 6.25
CA LEU A 265 -3.47 1.51 7.42
C LEU A 265 -3.50 -0.02 7.48
N LEU A 266 -3.71 -0.68 6.35
CA LEU A 266 -3.67 -2.14 6.25
C LEU A 266 -2.27 -2.67 6.61
N GLY A 267 -1.22 -2.08 6.06
CA GLY A 267 0.16 -2.43 6.37
C GLY A 267 0.50 -2.21 7.84
N THR A 268 0.02 -1.12 8.43
CA THR A 268 0.18 -0.81 9.86
C THR A 268 -0.45 -1.89 10.72
N LEU A 269 -1.67 -2.31 10.38
CA LEU A 269 -2.37 -3.38 11.08
C LEU A 269 -1.59 -4.70 11.01
N LEU A 270 -1.17 -5.10 9.80
CA LEU A 270 -0.44 -6.36 9.57
C LEU A 270 0.95 -6.36 10.26
N LEU A 271 1.67 -5.25 10.23
CA LEU A 271 2.97 -5.13 10.91
C LEU A 271 2.83 -5.03 12.44
N SER A 272 1.68 -4.59 12.95
CA SER A 272 1.41 -4.55 14.40
C SER A 272 1.14 -5.93 14.99
N PHE A 273 0.96 -6.97 14.16
CA PHE A 273 0.75 -8.34 14.64
C PHE A 273 2.00 -8.89 15.34
N PRO A 274 1.85 -9.66 16.44
CA PRO A 274 2.97 -10.31 17.11
C PRO A 274 3.81 -11.20 16.18
N ALA A 275 3.20 -11.87 15.21
CA ALA A 275 3.89 -12.70 14.22
C ALA A 275 4.82 -11.90 13.30
N SER A 276 4.62 -10.59 13.16
CA SER A 276 5.47 -9.71 12.35
C SER A 276 6.76 -9.33 13.08
N ALA A 277 6.75 -9.34 14.42
CA ALA A 277 7.94 -9.09 15.22
C ALA A 277 8.78 -10.37 15.36
N SER A 278 10.11 -10.22 15.33
CA SER A 278 11.05 -11.32 15.61
C SER A 278 11.20 -11.60 17.11
N GLY A 279 10.99 -10.59 17.96
CA GLY A 279 11.13 -10.66 19.42
C GLY A 279 9.84 -10.99 20.17
N GLU A 280 9.95 -11.13 21.49
CA GLU A 280 8.81 -11.46 22.37
C GLU A 280 7.75 -10.35 22.48
N ARG A 281 8.09 -9.12 22.09
CA ARG A 281 7.19 -7.96 22.15
C ARG A 281 6.80 -7.50 20.76
N PRO A 282 5.50 -7.19 20.52
CA PRO A 282 5.05 -6.62 19.26
C PRO A 282 5.66 -5.23 19.02
N LEU A 283 5.71 -4.83 17.76
CA LEU A 283 6.16 -3.48 17.38
C LEU A 283 5.24 -2.41 17.99
N LYS A 284 5.82 -1.27 18.36
CA LYS A 284 5.03 -0.12 18.77
C LYS A 284 4.17 0.34 17.58
N ALA A 285 2.92 0.73 17.82
CA ALA A 285 2.00 1.16 16.76
C ALA A 285 2.56 2.30 15.88
N ILE A 286 3.31 3.24 16.47
CA ILE A 286 3.96 4.32 15.71
C ILE A 286 5.07 3.80 14.79
N ASP A 287 5.84 2.79 15.22
CA ASP A 287 6.90 2.17 14.41
C ASP A 287 6.29 1.36 13.27
N ALA A 288 5.19 0.65 13.53
CA ALA A 288 4.44 -0.05 12.49
C ALA A 288 3.84 0.92 11.46
N LEU A 289 3.24 2.03 11.91
CA LEU A 289 2.70 3.07 11.02
C LEU A 289 3.79 3.72 10.18
N PHE A 290 4.92 4.06 10.81
CA PHE A 290 6.05 4.67 10.12
C PHE A 290 6.61 3.74 9.05
N THR A 291 6.89 2.49 9.42
CA THR A 291 7.45 1.47 8.53
C THR A 291 6.49 1.14 7.39
N ALA A 292 5.20 0.98 7.67
CA ALA A 292 4.17 0.77 6.64
C ALA A 292 4.06 1.95 5.68
N THR A 293 4.06 3.18 6.20
CA THR A 293 4.06 4.40 5.37
C THR A 293 5.29 4.44 4.47
N SER A 294 6.47 4.22 5.04
CA SER A 294 7.72 4.23 4.31
C SER A 294 7.77 3.15 3.23
N ALA A 295 7.24 1.95 3.48
CA ALA A 295 7.15 0.88 2.48
C ALA A 295 6.18 1.19 1.34
N VAL A 296 4.98 1.66 1.66
CA VAL A 296 3.94 1.98 0.68
C VAL A 296 4.29 3.22 -0.14
N CYS A 297 4.89 4.22 0.49
CA CYS A 297 5.40 5.41 -0.17
C CYS A 297 6.75 5.17 -0.86
N VAL A 298 7.36 3.99 -0.64
CA VAL A 298 8.63 3.60 -1.27
C VAL A 298 9.71 4.63 -0.91
N THR A 299 9.75 4.97 0.38
CA THR A 299 10.70 5.95 0.92
C THR A 299 11.97 5.25 1.40
N GLY A 300 11.88 4.25 2.28
CA GLY A 300 13.05 3.53 2.82
C GLY A 300 13.59 4.04 4.14
N LEU A 301 13.02 5.12 4.69
CA LEU A 301 13.27 5.52 6.07
C LEU A 301 12.68 4.46 7.02
N SER A 302 13.41 4.10 8.07
CA SER A 302 12.94 3.14 9.06
C SER A 302 13.27 3.61 10.47
N THR A 303 12.34 3.41 11.41
CA THR A 303 12.58 3.62 12.85
C THR A 303 13.08 2.35 13.54
N ILE A 304 13.04 1.22 12.83
CA ILE A 304 13.46 -0.10 13.30
C ILE A 304 14.47 -0.71 12.33
N ASP A 305 15.33 -1.58 12.82
CA ASP A 305 16.14 -2.43 11.96
C ASP A 305 15.26 -3.56 11.41
N VAL A 306 15.05 -3.57 10.10
CA VAL A 306 14.18 -4.53 9.41
C VAL A 306 14.71 -5.97 9.50
N GLY A 307 16.03 -6.13 9.46
CA GLY A 307 16.68 -7.44 9.52
C GLY A 307 16.47 -8.13 10.86
N THR A 308 16.58 -7.35 11.94
CA THR A 308 16.54 -7.90 13.30
C THR A 308 15.18 -7.76 13.98
N ALA A 309 14.37 -6.74 13.67
CA ALA A 309 13.09 -6.49 14.33
C ALA A 309 11.90 -7.22 13.68
N LEU A 310 11.98 -7.54 12.38
CA LEU A 310 10.92 -8.25 11.68
C LEU A 310 11.21 -9.74 11.57
N SER A 311 10.18 -10.56 11.79
CA SER A 311 10.21 -11.97 11.45
C SER A 311 10.16 -12.15 9.92
N PRO A 312 10.41 -13.37 9.38
CA PRO A 312 10.19 -13.64 7.96
C PRO A 312 8.77 -13.29 7.46
N PHE A 313 7.75 -13.42 8.33
CA PHE A 313 6.39 -12.98 8.01
C PHE A 313 6.31 -11.45 7.89
N GLY A 314 6.88 -10.72 8.86
CA GLY A 314 6.93 -9.26 8.83
C GLY A 314 7.71 -8.71 7.63
N GLN A 315 8.83 -9.34 7.28
CA GLN A 315 9.62 -9.02 6.09
C GLN A 315 8.81 -9.30 4.80
N GLY A 316 8.03 -10.38 4.76
CA GLY A 316 7.12 -10.67 3.64
C GLY A 316 5.99 -9.64 3.50
N VAL A 317 5.38 -9.21 4.61
CA VAL A 317 4.40 -8.11 4.62
C VAL A 317 5.04 -6.82 4.10
N LEU A 318 6.24 -6.49 4.58
CA LEU A 318 6.97 -5.31 4.14
C LEU A 318 7.26 -5.34 2.63
N LEU A 319 7.75 -6.48 2.12
CA LEU A 319 8.02 -6.69 0.70
C LEU A 319 6.76 -6.54 -0.16
N PHE A 320 5.63 -7.04 0.33
CA PHE A 320 4.33 -6.90 -0.34
C PHE A 320 3.88 -5.43 -0.41
N LEU A 321 4.04 -4.68 0.68
CA LEU A 321 3.73 -3.24 0.71
C LEU A 321 4.62 -2.45 -0.27
N ILE A 322 5.91 -2.80 -0.34
CA ILE A 322 6.87 -2.23 -1.30
C ILE A 322 6.39 -2.48 -2.74
N GLN A 323 6.01 -3.72 -3.08
CA GLN A 323 5.58 -4.07 -4.44
C GLN A 323 4.33 -3.28 -4.87
N LEU A 324 3.33 -3.23 -3.99
CA LEU A 324 2.08 -2.51 -4.25
C LEU A 324 2.30 -0.99 -4.33
N GLY A 325 3.17 -0.47 -3.48
CA GLY A 325 3.58 0.93 -3.48
C GLY A 325 4.32 1.31 -4.76
N GLY A 326 5.31 0.52 -5.16
CA GLY A 326 6.23 0.78 -6.28
C GLY A 326 5.55 0.73 -7.64
N LEU A 327 4.76 -0.32 -7.90
CA LEU A 327 3.97 -0.43 -9.12
C LEU A 327 2.79 0.55 -9.15
N GLY A 328 2.28 0.90 -7.97
CA GLY A 328 1.04 1.66 -7.80
C GLY A 328 -0.18 0.73 -7.87
N ILE A 329 -1.13 0.96 -6.95
CA ILE A 329 -2.29 0.08 -6.73
C ILE A 329 -3.13 -0.11 -8.00
N LEU A 330 -3.29 0.94 -8.82
CA LEU A 330 -4.06 0.87 -10.07
C LEU A 330 -3.39 0.00 -11.13
N VAL A 331 -2.06 0.04 -11.24
CA VAL A 331 -1.31 -0.81 -12.17
C VAL A 331 -1.36 -2.25 -11.69
N PHE A 332 -1.10 -2.49 -10.40
CA PHE A 332 -1.12 -3.84 -9.82
C PHE A 332 -2.50 -4.49 -9.93
N SER A 333 -3.57 -3.81 -9.52
CA SER A 333 -4.94 -4.34 -9.59
C SER A 333 -5.39 -4.63 -11.03
N THR A 334 -5.05 -3.74 -11.97
CA THR A 334 -5.38 -3.94 -13.38
C THR A 334 -4.57 -5.09 -13.97
N PHE A 335 -3.29 -5.24 -13.60
CA PHE A 335 -2.45 -6.36 -14.01
C PHE A 335 -3.00 -7.69 -13.51
N ALA A 336 -3.34 -7.77 -12.22
CA ALA A 336 -3.95 -8.94 -11.61
C ALA A 336 -5.25 -9.31 -12.34
N THR A 337 -6.10 -8.33 -12.66
CA THR A 337 -7.35 -8.57 -13.41
C THR A 337 -7.09 -9.16 -14.80
N LEU A 338 -6.08 -8.66 -15.51
CA LEU A 338 -5.70 -9.15 -16.84
C LEU A 338 -5.15 -10.58 -16.81
N LEU A 339 -4.34 -10.93 -15.80
CA LEU A 339 -3.82 -12.30 -15.61
C LEU A 339 -4.95 -13.31 -15.37
N LEU A 340 -6.00 -12.88 -14.67
CA LEU A 340 -7.18 -13.68 -14.39
C LEU A 340 -8.15 -13.74 -15.59
N GLY A 341 -7.70 -13.36 -16.79
CA GLY A 341 -8.51 -13.34 -18.02
C GLY A 341 -9.59 -12.24 -18.06
N GLY A 342 -9.67 -11.40 -17.04
CA GLY A 342 -10.70 -10.38 -16.89
C GLY A 342 -10.51 -9.19 -17.82
N HIS A 343 -11.62 -8.55 -18.18
CA HIS A 343 -11.61 -7.29 -18.93
C HIS A 343 -11.80 -6.14 -17.95
N PRO A 344 -10.78 -5.30 -17.68
CA PRO A 344 -10.97 -4.16 -16.81
C PRO A 344 -12.00 -3.22 -17.46
N GLY A 345 -12.98 -2.76 -16.69
CA GLY A 345 -14.07 -1.94 -17.23
C GLY A 345 -13.57 -0.66 -17.91
N LEU A 346 -14.19 -0.23 -19.00
CA LEU A 346 -13.75 0.91 -19.84
C LEU A 346 -13.32 2.16 -19.05
N ARG A 347 -13.98 2.44 -17.93
CA ARG A 347 -13.69 3.58 -17.04
C ARG A 347 -12.36 3.45 -16.30
N VAL A 348 -11.98 2.24 -15.89
CA VAL A 348 -10.66 1.96 -15.31
C VAL A 348 -9.57 2.22 -16.34
N GLY A 349 -9.78 1.77 -17.58
CA GLY A 349 -8.89 2.06 -18.69
C GLY A 349 -8.81 3.54 -19.06
N GLN A 350 -9.91 4.29 -18.92
CA GLN A 350 -9.90 5.75 -19.07
C GLN A 350 -9.07 6.42 -17.97
N ALA A 351 -9.27 6.04 -16.70
CA ALA A 351 -8.51 6.57 -15.57
C ALA A 351 -7.01 6.27 -15.70
N LEU A 352 -6.64 5.06 -16.13
CA LEU A 352 -5.26 4.70 -16.43
C LEU A 352 -4.72 5.46 -17.64
N SER A 353 -5.50 5.62 -18.70
CA SER A 353 -5.07 6.38 -19.88
C SER A 353 -4.81 7.85 -19.54
N GLN A 354 -5.60 8.45 -18.65
CA GLN A 354 -5.35 9.80 -18.16
C GLN A 354 -4.12 9.87 -17.25
N SER A 355 -3.95 8.90 -16.35
CA SER A 355 -2.83 8.85 -15.40
C SER A 355 -1.47 8.58 -16.09
N LEU A 356 -1.49 7.81 -17.19
CA LEU A 356 -0.32 7.43 -17.98
C LEU A 356 -0.18 8.25 -19.28
N GLU A 357 -1.04 9.26 -19.48
CA GLU A 357 -1.10 10.12 -20.67
C GLU A 357 -1.17 9.34 -22.02
N LEU A 358 -1.97 8.28 -22.05
CA LEU A 358 -2.19 7.41 -23.21
C LEU A 358 -3.46 7.77 -24.01
N ARG A 359 -3.50 7.34 -25.27
CA ARG A 359 -4.60 7.65 -26.22
C ARG A 359 -5.89 6.84 -25.99
N GLY A 360 -5.89 5.84 -25.12
CA GLY A 360 -7.11 5.08 -24.82
C GLY A 360 -6.91 3.88 -23.89
N ALA A 361 -8.03 3.29 -23.45
CA ALA A 361 -8.10 2.19 -22.50
C ALA A 361 -7.37 0.92 -22.94
N LYS A 362 -7.44 0.56 -24.23
CA LYS A 362 -6.79 -0.64 -24.78
C LYS A 362 -5.27 -0.56 -24.69
N ASP A 363 -4.70 0.60 -24.97
CA ASP A 363 -3.26 0.83 -24.85
C ASP A 363 -2.82 0.89 -23.40
N ALA A 364 -3.67 1.41 -22.51
CA ALA A 364 -3.45 1.36 -21.07
C ALA A 364 -3.37 -0.07 -20.54
N TYR A 365 -4.29 -0.96 -20.93
CA TYR A 365 -4.25 -2.37 -20.48
C TYR A 365 -3.06 -3.13 -21.03
N ARG A 366 -2.69 -2.92 -22.29
CA ARG A 366 -1.46 -3.49 -22.86
C ARG A 366 -0.22 -3.02 -22.11
N LEU A 367 -0.16 -1.73 -21.77
CA LEU A 367 0.95 -1.18 -21.02
C LEU A 367 1.01 -1.77 -19.61
N VAL A 368 -0.12 -1.88 -18.91
CA VAL A 368 -0.17 -2.52 -17.58
C VAL A 368 0.27 -3.99 -17.63
N GLY A 369 -0.22 -4.75 -18.60
CA GLY A 369 0.19 -6.14 -18.82
C GLY A 369 1.70 -6.26 -19.04
N PHE A 370 2.25 -5.36 -19.85
CA PHE A 370 3.69 -5.26 -20.06
C PHE A 370 4.43 -4.90 -18.77
N ILE A 371 3.97 -3.90 -18.02
CA ILE A 371 4.60 -3.45 -16.77
C ILE A 371 4.69 -4.59 -15.76
N GLY A 372 3.59 -5.31 -15.52
CA GLY A 372 3.57 -6.39 -14.53
C GLY A 372 4.55 -7.50 -14.90
N ILE A 373 4.45 -8.06 -16.12
CA ILE A 373 5.35 -9.13 -16.58
C ILE A 373 6.80 -8.67 -16.55
N PHE A 374 7.07 -7.48 -17.09
CA PHE A 374 8.43 -6.98 -17.23
C PHE A 374 9.08 -6.68 -15.86
N THR A 375 8.29 -6.20 -14.89
CA THR A 375 8.72 -6.00 -13.51
C THR A 375 9.15 -7.31 -12.88
N PHE A 376 8.29 -8.34 -12.88
CA PHE A 376 8.62 -9.64 -12.29
C PHE A 376 9.81 -10.32 -12.99
N VAL A 377 10.00 -10.10 -14.29
CA VAL A 377 11.18 -10.60 -15.01
C VAL A 377 12.46 -9.91 -14.54
N ILE A 378 12.47 -8.58 -14.44
CA ILE A 378 13.65 -7.83 -13.98
C ILE A 378 13.96 -8.19 -12.52
N GLU A 379 12.93 -8.22 -11.67
CA GLU A 379 13.07 -8.59 -10.26
C GLU A 379 13.55 -10.04 -10.11
N GLY A 380 13.05 -10.97 -10.92
CA GLY A 380 13.51 -12.36 -10.90
C GLY A 380 14.98 -12.51 -11.32
N LEU A 381 15.41 -11.79 -12.36
CA LEU A 381 16.81 -11.77 -12.79
C LEU A 381 17.72 -11.11 -11.75
N GLY A 382 17.29 -10.00 -11.16
CA GLY A 382 18.00 -9.33 -10.07
C GLY A 382 18.11 -10.21 -8.82
N ALA A 383 17.02 -10.88 -8.44
CA ALA A 383 16.97 -11.80 -7.31
C ALA A 383 17.89 -13.01 -7.52
N LEU A 384 17.94 -13.55 -8.74
CA LEU A 384 18.86 -14.62 -9.09
C LEU A 384 20.32 -14.14 -9.00
N ALA A 385 20.65 -12.98 -9.57
CA ALA A 385 22.00 -12.44 -9.54
C ALA A 385 22.47 -12.16 -8.10
N LEU A 386 21.66 -11.48 -7.30
CA LEU A 386 21.96 -11.18 -5.90
C LEU A 386 21.98 -12.45 -5.04
N GLY A 387 21.05 -13.37 -5.24
CA GLY A 387 21.02 -14.64 -4.50
C GLY A 387 22.25 -15.50 -4.77
N LEU A 388 22.72 -15.58 -6.03
CA LEU A 388 23.98 -16.25 -6.37
C LEU A 388 25.20 -15.55 -5.74
N LEU A 389 25.19 -14.22 -5.67
CA LEU A 389 26.24 -13.45 -5.00
C LEU A 389 26.24 -13.73 -3.49
N PHE A 390 25.09 -13.66 -2.82
CA PHE A 390 25.02 -13.93 -1.38
C PHE A 390 25.37 -15.38 -1.02
N ALA A 391 25.00 -16.35 -1.86
CA ALA A 391 25.43 -17.73 -1.70
C ALA A 391 26.96 -17.89 -1.79
N ARG A 392 27.63 -17.14 -2.69
CA ARG A 392 29.10 -17.11 -2.78
C ARG A 392 29.76 -16.49 -1.55
N HIS A 393 29.07 -15.57 -0.88
CA HIS A 393 29.52 -14.98 0.39
C HIS A 393 29.24 -15.88 1.61
N GLY A 394 28.74 -17.10 1.41
CA GLY A 394 28.56 -18.10 2.47
C GLY A 394 27.17 -18.13 3.12
N ALA A 395 26.19 -17.38 2.60
CA ALA A 395 24.80 -17.50 3.06
C ALA A 395 24.21 -18.87 2.70
N SER A 396 23.33 -19.40 3.57
CA SER A 396 22.60 -20.63 3.26
C SER A 396 21.75 -20.46 2.00
N ALA A 397 21.45 -21.54 1.27
CA ALA A 397 20.70 -21.43 0.02
C ALA A 397 19.32 -20.75 0.21
N ALA A 398 18.66 -21.00 1.35
CA ALA A 398 17.38 -20.38 1.68
C ALA A 398 17.54 -18.89 2.00
N ASP A 399 18.53 -18.53 2.81
CA ASP A 399 18.78 -17.13 3.19
C ASP A 399 19.26 -16.30 1.99
N ALA A 400 20.13 -16.87 1.16
CA ALA A 400 20.61 -16.23 -0.06
C ALA A 400 19.47 -15.96 -1.04
N ALA A 401 18.55 -16.93 -1.22
CA ALA A 401 17.36 -16.74 -2.05
C ALA A 401 16.45 -15.65 -1.48
N TRP A 402 16.18 -15.67 -0.18
CA TRP A 402 15.34 -14.66 0.48
C TRP A 402 15.94 -13.25 0.41
N GLN A 403 17.22 -13.11 0.74
CA GLN A 403 17.95 -11.85 0.65
C GLN A 403 18.01 -11.35 -0.80
N GLY A 404 18.24 -12.24 -1.77
CA GLY A 404 18.23 -11.89 -3.19
C GLY A 404 16.87 -11.34 -3.64
N ILE A 405 15.79 -12.03 -3.31
CA ILE A 405 14.41 -11.61 -3.64
C ILE A 405 14.10 -10.26 -3.00
N PHE A 406 14.35 -10.13 -1.68
CA PHE A 406 14.01 -8.93 -0.94
C PHE A 406 14.75 -7.69 -1.48
N HIS A 407 16.08 -7.78 -1.62
CA HIS A 407 16.87 -6.66 -2.10
C HIS A 407 16.60 -6.35 -3.57
N SER A 408 16.27 -7.34 -4.41
CA SER A 408 15.95 -7.09 -5.80
C SER A 408 14.64 -6.33 -5.98
N VAL A 409 13.58 -6.73 -5.28
CA VAL A 409 12.29 -6.02 -5.29
C VAL A 409 12.44 -4.63 -4.68
N SER A 410 13.12 -4.53 -3.54
CA SER A 410 13.40 -3.24 -2.89
C SER A 410 14.21 -2.31 -3.80
N ALA A 411 15.21 -2.82 -4.51
CA ALA A 411 15.99 -2.05 -5.48
C ALA A 411 15.19 -1.62 -6.71
N PHE A 412 14.43 -2.52 -7.33
CA PHE A 412 13.64 -2.18 -8.52
C PHE A 412 12.48 -1.24 -8.19
N CYS A 413 11.82 -1.43 -7.05
CA CYS A 413 10.81 -0.49 -6.59
C CYS A 413 11.41 0.82 -6.10
N ASN A 414 12.73 0.91 -5.88
CA ASN A 414 13.41 2.04 -5.24
C ASN A 414 12.99 2.26 -3.76
N ALA A 415 12.69 1.19 -3.02
CA ALA A 415 12.20 1.30 -1.66
C ALA A 415 13.27 1.50 -0.59
N GLY A 416 14.53 1.17 -0.85
CA GLY A 416 15.66 1.44 0.07
C GLY A 416 15.72 0.60 1.35
N PHE A 417 14.77 -0.31 1.56
CA PHE A 417 14.84 -1.28 2.65
C PHE A 417 15.88 -2.36 2.34
N ALA A 418 16.70 -2.67 3.33
CA ALA A 418 17.66 -3.78 3.31
C ALA A 418 17.36 -4.73 4.48
N LEU A 419 17.76 -5.99 4.34
CA LEU A 419 17.68 -6.97 5.45
C LEU A 419 18.92 -6.93 6.35
N PHE A 420 19.96 -6.21 5.95
CA PHE A 420 21.14 -5.98 6.78
C PHE A 420 20.91 -4.75 7.66
N SER A 421 21.39 -4.81 8.90
CA SER A 421 21.25 -3.73 9.89
C SER A 421 21.85 -2.40 9.40
N ASP A 422 23.04 -2.46 8.80
CA ASP A 422 23.77 -1.30 8.29
C ASP A 422 23.54 -1.09 6.78
N ASN A 423 22.31 -1.36 6.30
CA ASN A 423 21.94 -1.21 4.90
C ASN A 423 22.90 -1.99 3.97
N LEU A 424 23.49 -1.40 2.93
CA LEU A 424 24.41 -2.13 2.03
C LEU A 424 25.87 -2.10 2.46
N ALA A 425 26.18 -1.71 3.71
CA ALA A 425 27.56 -1.71 4.20
C ALA A 425 28.31 -3.04 4.00
N PRO A 426 27.68 -4.23 4.12
CA PRO A 426 28.34 -5.50 3.82
C PRO A 426 28.83 -5.64 2.36
N LEU A 427 28.25 -4.87 1.43
CA LEU A 427 28.62 -4.88 0.00
C LEU A 427 29.66 -3.80 -0.36
N LEU A 428 30.26 -3.12 0.63
CA LEU A 428 31.23 -2.04 0.41
C LEU A 428 32.39 -2.45 -0.54
N HIS A 429 32.85 -3.71 -0.42
CA HIS A 429 33.93 -4.29 -1.22
C HIS A 429 33.45 -5.26 -2.30
N ASP A 430 32.14 -5.27 -2.62
CA ASP A 430 31.57 -6.09 -3.68
C ASP A 430 31.03 -5.19 -4.82
N PRO A 431 31.87 -4.88 -5.83
CA PRO A 431 31.43 -4.07 -6.95
C PRO A 431 30.33 -4.75 -7.78
N ALA A 432 30.26 -6.08 -7.81
CA ALA A 432 29.23 -6.79 -8.56
C ALA A 432 27.85 -6.60 -7.92
N GLY A 433 27.74 -6.78 -6.60
CA GLY A 433 26.50 -6.55 -5.85
C GLY A 433 26.01 -5.11 -5.99
N LEU A 434 26.89 -4.13 -5.80
CA LEU A 434 26.54 -2.71 -5.93
C LEU A 434 26.12 -2.31 -7.35
N LEU A 435 26.73 -2.90 -8.39
CA LEU A 435 26.35 -2.68 -9.78
C LEU A 435 24.96 -3.26 -10.10
N VAL A 436 24.65 -4.47 -9.62
CA VAL A 436 23.34 -5.09 -9.81
C VAL A 436 22.25 -4.22 -9.16
N ILE A 437 22.45 -3.77 -7.92
CA ILE A 437 21.51 -2.90 -7.22
C ILE A 437 21.37 -1.55 -7.95
N SER A 438 22.48 -0.93 -8.32
CA SER A 438 22.46 0.35 -9.07
C SER A 438 21.70 0.22 -10.39
N LEU A 439 21.85 -0.91 -11.10
CA LEU A 439 21.12 -1.17 -12.34
C LEU A 439 19.62 -1.34 -12.09
N LEU A 440 19.22 -2.12 -11.08
CA LEU A 440 17.82 -2.31 -10.70
C LEU A 440 17.16 -0.97 -10.36
N VAL A 441 17.84 -0.13 -9.57
CA VAL A 441 17.37 1.21 -9.21
C VAL A 441 17.20 2.11 -10.43
N VAL A 442 18.16 2.09 -11.37
CA VAL A 442 18.03 2.88 -12.62
C VAL A 442 16.86 2.37 -13.45
N LEU A 443 16.71 1.05 -13.62
CA LEU A 443 15.63 0.46 -14.40
C LEU A 443 14.24 0.78 -13.79
N GLY A 444 14.11 0.69 -12.47
CA GLY A 444 12.91 1.11 -11.74
C GLY A 444 12.61 2.60 -11.84
N GLY A 445 13.66 3.43 -11.82
CA GLY A 445 13.57 4.89 -11.79
C GLY A 445 13.36 5.61 -13.14
N ILE A 446 13.66 4.98 -14.29
CA ILE A 446 13.47 5.61 -15.61
C ILE A 446 12.00 5.63 -16.08
N GLY A 447 11.13 4.90 -15.41
CA GLY A 447 9.69 4.92 -15.68
C GLY A 447 9.22 3.90 -16.72
N PHE A 448 8.04 3.37 -16.47
CA PHE A 448 7.45 2.26 -17.20
C PHE A 448 7.20 2.54 -18.69
N LEU A 449 6.84 3.78 -19.03
CA LEU A 449 6.61 4.18 -20.43
C LEU A 449 7.90 4.16 -21.24
N VAL A 450 9.03 4.49 -20.61
CA VAL A 450 10.35 4.46 -21.24
C VAL A 450 10.80 3.02 -21.45
N LEU A 451 10.62 2.15 -20.45
CA LEU A 451 10.89 0.72 -20.57
C LEU A 451 10.09 0.07 -21.70
N ALA A 452 8.78 0.33 -21.77
CA ALA A 452 7.92 -0.18 -22.83
C ALA A 452 8.35 0.35 -24.22
N GLY A 453 8.69 1.64 -24.31
CA GLY A 453 9.19 2.25 -25.53
C GLY A 453 10.52 1.66 -26.00
N LEU A 454 11.44 1.38 -25.09
CA LEU A 454 12.74 0.75 -25.38
C LEU A 454 12.55 -0.70 -25.85
N ALA A 455 11.74 -1.49 -25.15
CA ALA A 455 11.44 -2.87 -25.55
C ALA A 455 10.78 -2.93 -26.94
N ALA A 456 9.86 -2.02 -27.24
CA ALA A 456 9.24 -1.91 -28.55
C ALA A 456 10.25 -1.51 -29.65
N SER A 457 11.19 -0.61 -29.34
CA SER A 457 12.23 -0.16 -30.28
C SER A 457 13.22 -1.27 -30.60
N LEU A 458 13.64 -2.05 -29.61
CA LEU A 458 14.50 -3.23 -29.77
C LEU A 458 13.87 -4.27 -30.71
N ARG A 459 12.58 -4.56 -30.54
CA ARG A 459 11.84 -5.52 -31.39
C ARG A 459 11.70 -5.08 -32.85
N ARG A 460 11.66 -3.77 -33.12
CA ARG A 460 11.39 -3.22 -34.46
C ARG A 460 12.65 -2.74 -35.20
N GLY A 461 13.84 -2.87 -34.60
CA GLY A 461 15.11 -2.43 -35.20
C GLY A 461 15.21 -0.92 -35.49
N ALA A 462 14.24 -0.12 -35.06
CA ALA A 462 14.14 1.30 -35.39
C ALA A 462 14.36 2.16 -34.14
N LEU A 463 15.62 2.55 -33.91
CA LEU A 463 16.02 3.49 -32.86
C LEU A 463 15.65 4.96 -33.17
N ARG A 464 15.20 5.24 -34.40
CA ARG A 464 15.20 6.60 -35.00
C ARG A 464 14.04 7.52 -34.62
N GLN A 465 12.94 7.01 -34.05
CA GLN A 465 11.77 7.83 -33.69
C GLN A 465 11.42 7.79 -32.19
N ARG A 466 12.42 7.94 -31.32
CA ARG A 466 12.16 8.07 -29.88
C ARG A 466 11.32 9.32 -29.61
N SER A 467 10.25 9.16 -28.82
CA SER A 467 9.44 10.28 -28.33
C SER A 467 10.32 11.28 -27.56
N LEU A 468 9.90 12.55 -27.52
CA LEU A 468 10.59 13.59 -26.75
C LEU A 468 10.84 13.14 -25.31
N HIS A 469 9.82 12.53 -24.71
CA HIS A 469 9.86 12.02 -23.34
C HIS A 469 10.99 11.00 -23.12
N ILE A 470 11.12 9.97 -23.98
CA ILE A 470 12.20 8.97 -23.86
C ILE A 470 13.58 9.62 -23.98
N LYS A 471 13.76 10.55 -24.92
CA LYS A 471 15.05 11.25 -25.10
C LYS A 471 15.42 12.07 -23.88
N VAL A 472 14.46 12.84 -23.36
CA VAL A 472 14.65 13.67 -22.15
C VAL A 472 14.99 12.79 -20.95
N VAL A 473 14.18 11.76 -20.67
CA VAL A 473 14.41 10.89 -19.51
C VAL A 473 15.78 10.20 -19.57
N LEU A 474 16.13 9.56 -20.68
CA LEU A 474 17.40 8.83 -20.76
C LEU A 474 18.62 9.76 -20.69
N SER A 475 18.56 10.92 -21.36
CA SER A 475 19.67 11.88 -21.32
C SER A 475 19.87 12.48 -19.93
N TRP A 476 18.79 12.90 -19.26
CA TRP A 476 18.87 13.49 -17.92
C TRP A 476 19.23 12.46 -16.86
N THR A 477 18.67 11.25 -16.90
CA THR A 477 19.05 10.18 -15.95
C THR A 477 20.54 9.81 -16.09
N ALA A 478 21.05 9.73 -17.32
CA ALA A 478 22.47 9.49 -17.56
C ALA A 478 23.35 10.66 -17.10
N ALA A 479 22.95 11.90 -17.41
CA ALA A 479 23.68 13.11 -17.01
C ALA A 479 23.75 13.25 -15.48
N LEU A 480 22.65 13.02 -14.77
CA LEU A 480 22.61 13.08 -13.31
C LEU A 480 23.41 11.93 -12.66
N ALA A 481 23.35 10.71 -13.22
CA ALA A 481 24.12 9.57 -12.70
C ALA A 481 25.63 9.74 -12.92
N ALA A 482 26.05 10.17 -14.12
CA ALA A 482 27.45 10.40 -14.42
C ALA A 482 27.98 11.64 -13.68
N GLY A 483 27.19 12.72 -13.64
CA GLY A 483 27.56 13.97 -12.96
C GLY A 483 27.66 13.80 -11.45
N GLY A 484 26.71 13.11 -10.82
CA GLY A 484 26.78 12.80 -9.40
C GLY A 484 27.94 11.86 -9.07
N MET A 485 28.16 10.80 -9.87
CA MET A 485 29.29 9.89 -9.69
C MET A 485 30.62 10.65 -9.76
N LEU A 486 30.80 11.52 -10.75
CA LEU A 486 31.98 12.37 -10.87
C LEU A 486 32.14 13.30 -9.67
N ALA A 487 31.06 13.94 -9.21
CA ALA A 487 31.08 14.81 -8.03
C ALA A 487 31.54 14.05 -6.78
N PHE A 488 30.99 12.86 -6.50
CA PHE A 488 31.39 12.05 -5.35
C PHE A 488 32.82 11.52 -5.46
N LEU A 489 33.26 11.13 -6.65
CA LEU A 489 34.67 10.77 -6.86
C LEU A 489 35.60 11.95 -6.55
N LEU A 490 35.28 13.16 -7.01
CA LEU A 490 36.11 14.34 -6.76
C LEU A 490 36.12 14.77 -5.28
N LEU A 491 34.95 14.72 -4.61
CA LEU A 491 34.81 15.19 -3.24
C LEU A 491 35.33 14.17 -2.21
N GLU A 492 35.11 12.88 -2.44
CA GLU A 492 35.35 11.81 -1.45
C GLU A 492 36.54 10.90 -1.77
N TRP A 493 37.30 11.12 -2.86
CA TRP A 493 38.44 10.27 -3.24
C TRP A 493 39.41 9.96 -2.08
N ASN A 494 39.68 11.00 -1.30
CA ASN A 494 40.56 11.00 -0.13
C ASN A 494 39.79 11.09 1.21
N GLY A 495 38.45 11.09 1.14
CA GLY A 495 37.53 11.12 2.28
C GLY A 495 36.92 9.74 2.51
N ALA A 496 35.61 9.63 2.37
CA ALA A 496 34.87 8.39 2.62
C ALA A 496 35.26 7.21 1.68
N LEU A 497 35.82 7.49 0.50
CA LEU A 497 36.29 6.46 -0.45
C LEU A 497 37.77 6.10 -0.26
N ARG A 498 38.42 6.61 0.79
CA ARG A 498 39.85 6.35 1.04
C ARG A 498 40.09 4.87 1.37
N GLY A 499 41.16 4.30 0.82
CA GLY A 499 41.57 2.92 1.09
C GLY A 499 40.86 1.85 0.26
N LEU A 500 39.81 2.23 -0.48
CA LEU A 500 39.11 1.32 -1.40
C LEU A 500 39.88 1.11 -2.71
N SER A 501 39.72 -0.07 -3.32
CA SER A 501 40.24 -0.37 -4.65
C SER A 501 39.54 0.49 -5.73
N LEU A 502 40.12 0.61 -6.93
CA LEU A 502 39.51 1.42 -7.99
C LEU A 502 38.08 0.92 -8.34
N GLY A 503 37.89 -0.40 -8.40
CA GLY A 503 36.57 -1.00 -8.66
C GLY A 503 35.54 -0.63 -7.59
N ASP A 504 35.93 -0.74 -6.32
CA ASP A 504 35.09 -0.40 -5.17
C ASP A 504 34.77 1.09 -5.13
N LYS A 505 35.75 1.96 -5.42
CA LYS A 505 35.51 3.42 -5.48
C LYS A 505 34.47 3.78 -6.53
N LEU A 506 34.59 3.19 -7.73
CA LEU A 506 33.68 3.48 -8.83
C LEU A 506 32.27 2.95 -8.55
N SER A 507 32.13 1.72 -8.03
CA SER A 507 30.83 1.14 -7.70
C SER A 507 30.13 1.88 -6.55
N ASN A 508 30.86 2.25 -5.49
CA ASN A 508 30.33 3.04 -4.38
C ASN A 508 29.96 4.46 -4.80
N ALA A 509 30.79 5.14 -5.61
CA ALA A 509 30.46 6.46 -6.12
C ALA A 509 29.25 6.44 -7.07
N LEU A 510 29.10 5.39 -7.87
CA LEU A 510 27.91 5.20 -8.69
C LEU A 510 26.67 5.00 -7.83
N LEU A 511 26.74 4.14 -6.80
CA LEU A 511 25.64 3.96 -5.85
C LEU A 511 25.26 5.27 -5.16
N LEU A 512 26.24 6.03 -4.66
CA LEU A 512 26.04 7.35 -4.06
C LEU A 512 25.42 8.36 -5.03
N SER A 513 25.59 8.19 -6.35
CA SER A 513 24.94 9.04 -7.35
C SER A 513 23.53 8.58 -7.71
N VAL A 514 23.30 7.27 -7.77
CA VAL A 514 22.06 6.68 -8.25
C VAL A 514 21.03 6.62 -7.12
N SER A 515 21.47 6.24 -5.92
CA SER A 515 20.62 5.98 -4.76
C SER A 515 19.86 7.19 -4.22
N PRO A 516 20.46 8.41 -4.11
CA PRO A 516 19.73 9.59 -3.67
C PRO A 516 18.53 9.94 -4.56
N ARG A 517 18.48 9.42 -5.79
CA ARG A 517 17.33 9.60 -6.69
C ARG A 517 16.25 8.56 -6.37
N THR A 518 15.77 8.63 -5.14
CA THR A 518 14.61 7.92 -4.59
C THR A 518 14.79 6.45 -4.23
N ALA A 519 16.01 5.94 -4.00
CA ALA A 519 16.23 4.50 -3.76
C ALA A 519 16.80 4.13 -2.39
N GLY A 520 17.41 5.04 -1.63
CA GLY A 520 17.63 4.87 -0.19
C GLY A 520 18.72 3.89 0.26
N PHE A 521 19.40 3.23 -0.67
CA PHE A 521 20.50 2.32 -0.34
C PHE A 521 21.80 3.08 -0.04
N ALA A 522 22.49 2.66 1.01
CA ALA A 522 23.76 3.23 1.43
C ALA A 522 24.76 2.11 1.74
N ALA A 523 25.92 2.10 1.07
CA ALA A 523 27.04 1.21 1.41
C ALA A 523 28.06 1.90 2.33
N LEU A 524 28.07 3.24 2.33
CA LEU A 524 28.84 4.06 3.25
C LEU A 524 27.87 4.78 4.19
N PRO A 525 28.21 4.93 5.49
CA PRO A 525 27.43 5.75 6.40
C PRO A 525 27.39 7.19 5.89
N MET A 526 26.20 7.79 5.84
CA MET A 526 26.03 9.15 5.31
C MET A 526 26.76 10.18 6.18
N GLU A 527 26.93 9.88 7.47
CA GLU A 527 27.63 10.70 8.45
C GLU A 527 29.13 10.81 8.16
N ALA A 528 29.71 9.85 7.42
CA ALA A 528 31.12 9.88 7.03
C ALA A 528 31.40 10.80 5.82
N LEU A 529 30.36 11.26 5.13
CA LEU A 529 30.50 12.15 3.99
C LEU A 529 30.80 13.59 4.43
N ARG A 530 31.56 14.31 3.61
CA ARG A 530 31.82 15.73 3.84
C ARG A 530 30.51 16.54 3.73
N PRO A 531 30.39 17.69 4.44
CA PRO A 531 29.21 18.55 4.33
C PRO A 531 28.88 18.99 2.88
N ALA A 532 29.91 19.21 2.06
CA ALA A 532 29.73 19.52 0.64
C ALA A 532 29.10 18.34 -0.14
N SER A 533 29.50 17.11 0.17
CA SER A 533 28.94 15.89 -0.42
C SER A 533 27.49 15.68 0.03
N LEU A 534 27.17 15.96 1.31
CA LEU A 534 25.79 15.92 1.81
C LEU A 534 24.88 16.93 1.10
N LEU A 535 25.39 18.11 0.75
CA LEU A 535 24.65 19.07 -0.07
C LEU A 535 24.37 18.52 -1.47
N VAL A 536 25.35 17.88 -2.11
CA VAL A 536 25.16 17.21 -3.41
C VAL A 536 24.11 16.10 -3.30
N VAL A 537 24.16 15.29 -2.23
CA VAL A 537 23.14 14.28 -1.94
C VAL A 537 21.75 14.93 -1.85
N MET A 538 21.56 15.96 -1.02
CA MET A 538 20.27 16.66 -0.89
C MET A 538 19.75 17.23 -2.23
N LEU A 539 20.63 17.78 -3.08
CA LEU A 539 20.24 18.26 -4.42
C LEU A 539 19.78 17.13 -5.33
N LEU A 540 20.46 15.98 -5.29
CA LEU A 540 20.06 14.78 -6.04
C LEU A 540 18.78 14.15 -5.48
N MET A 541 18.51 14.27 -4.18
CA MET A 541 17.27 13.81 -3.53
C MET A 541 16.06 14.64 -3.92
N PHE A 542 16.26 15.95 -4.04
CA PHE A 542 15.23 16.87 -4.50
C PHE A 542 14.79 16.55 -5.94
N VAL A 543 15.75 16.16 -6.79
CA VAL A 543 15.51 15.71 -8.17
C VAL A 543 15.32 14.19 -8.20
N GLY A 544 14.07 13.77 -7.97
CA GLY A 544 13.71 12.37 -7.92
C GLY A 544 13.72 11.64 -9.28
N ALA A 545 13.11 10.46 -9.28
CA ALA A 545 13.02 9.59 -10.46
C ALA A 545 12.16 10.20 -11.59
N SER A 546 12.12 9.53 -12.74
CA SER A 546 11.38 10.02 -13.92
C SER A 546 9.86 9.79 -13.80
N PRO A 547 9.00 10.47 -14.58
CA PRO A 547 7.56 10.25 -14.51
C PRO A 547 7.16 8.81 -14.85
N GLY A 548 6.08 8.33 -14.22
CA GLY A 548 5.62 6.95 -14.42
C GLY A 548 6.60 5.90 -13.90
N SER A 549 7.40 6.23 -12.89
CA SER A 549 8.30 5.32 -12.17
C SER A 549 7.83 5.08 -10.74
N ALA A 550 8.54 4.20 -10.03
CA ALA A 550 8.29 3.90 -8.63
C ALA A 550 8.81 4.97 -7.64
N GLY A 551 9.63 5.95 -8.08
CA GLY A 551 10.21 6.97 -7.19
C GLY A 551 9.35 8.23 -7.01
N GLY A 552 9.61 9.02 -5.97
CA GLY A 552 8.98 10.33 -5.66
C GLY A 552 9.75 11.56 -6.16
N GLY A 553 9.67 12.67 -5.42
CA GLY A 553 10.38 13.93 -5.67
C GLY A 553 9.95 14.71 -6.92
N ILE A 554 10.68 15.81 -7.20
CA ILE A 554 10.51 16.55 -8.46
C ILE A 554 11.10 15.71 -9.59
N LYS A 555 10.28 15.39 -10.58
CA LYS A 555 10.67 14.52 -11.69
C LYS A 555 11.78 15.13 -12.53
N THR A 556 12.64 14.27 -13.09
CA THR A 556 13.72 14.67 -14.01
C THR A 556 13.22 15.52 -15.18
N THR A 557 12.03 15.23 -15.71
CA THR A 557 11.40 16.00 -16.79
C THR A 557 10.97 17.39 -16.34
N THR A 558 10.53 17.56 -15.10
CA THR A 558 10.18 18.85 -14.51
C THR A 558 11.43 19.73 -14.45
N LEU A 559 12.55 19.18 -13.98
CA LEU A 559 13.84 19.86 -13.99
C LEU A 559 14.26 20.25 -15.41
N ALA A 560 14.16 19.33 -16.38
CA ALA A 560 14.51 19.58 -17.77
C ALA A 560 13.69 20.73 -18.39
N VAL A 561 12.39 20.79 -18.08
CA VAL A 561 11.50 21.87 -18.56
C VAL A 561 11.85 23.20 -17.89
N LEU A 562 12.11 23.22 -16.58
CA LEU A 562 12.50 24.45 -15.87
C LEU A 562 13.83 25.02 -16.37
N LEU A 563 14.85 24.17 -16.52
CA LEU A 563 16.14 24.61 -17.07
C LEU A 563 16.01 25.03 -18.53
N GLY A 564 15.14 24.38 -19.30
CA GLY A 564 14.76 24.81 -20.65
C GLY A 564 14.11 26.19 -20.66
N ALA A 565 13.22 26.48 -19.70
CA ALA A 565 12.57 27.78 -19.55
C ALA A 565 13.57 28.88 -19.16
N VAL A 566 14.47 28.60 -18.22
CA VAL A 566 15.56 29.51 -17.85
C VAL A 566 16.44 29.81 -19.06
N ARG A 567 16.85 28.77 -19.80
CA ARG A 567 17.66 28.95 -21.02
C ARG A 567 16.93 29.77 -22.09
N ALA A 568 15.64 29.54 -22.30
CA ALA A 568 14.85 30.29 -23.27
C ALA A 568 14.73 31.77 -22.85
N SER A 569 14.48 32.03 -21.57
CA SER A 569 14.42 33.38 -21.00
C SER A 569 15.73 34.16 -21.20
N ILE A 570 16.89 33.54 -20.87
CA ILE A 570 18.21 34.15 -21.04
C ILE A 570 18.50 34.49 -22.52
N ARG A 571 17.99 33.68 -23.46
CA ARG A 571 18.16 33.88 -24.90
C ARG A 571 17.13 34.83 -25.53
N GLY A 572 16.10 35.23 -24.79
CA GLY A 572 14.95 35.95 -25.34
C GLY A 572 14.07 35.08 -26.26
N ASP A 573 14.18 33.75 -26.17
CA ASP A 573 13.35 32.84 -26.95
C ASP A 573 11.92 32.80 -26.39
N PRO A 574 10.87 33.07 -27.18
CA PRO A 574 9.48 33.10 -26.69
C PRO A 574 8.92 31.71 -26.36
N ARG A 575 9.69 30.65 -26.62
CA ARG A 575 9.22 29.26 -26.56
C ARG A 575 10.31 28.36 -26.00
N VAL A 576 9.93 27.48 -25.09
CA VAL A 576 10.82 26.42 -24.59
C VAL A 576 10.92 25.32 -25.65
N ILE A 577 12.14 25.06 -26.13
CA ILE A 577 12.43 24.02 -27.13
C ILE A 577 13.40 23.01 -26.51
N LEU A 578 12.99 21.74 -26.47
CA LEU A 578 13.81 20.61 -26.02
C LEU A 578 13.97 19.61 -27.17
N PHE A 579 15.20 19.20 -27.48
CA PHE A 579 15.52 18.25 -28.57
C PHE A 579 14.82 18.58 -29.91
N GLY A 580 14.74 19.87 -30.26
CA GLY A 580 14.09 20.34 -31.48
C GLY A 580 12.56 20.27 -31.47
N ARG A 581 11.92 20.12 -30.31
CA ARG A 581 10.46 20.14 -30.16
C ARG A 581 10.00 21.19 -29.15
N LYS A 582 8.91 21.88 -29.47
CA LYS A 582 8.27 22.88 -28.60
C LYS A 582 7.60 22.21 -27.41
N VAL A 583 7.86 22.71 -26.20
CA VAL A 583 7.12 22.36 -24.98
C VAL A 583 5.91 23.29 -24.85
N PRO A 584 4.69 22.74 -24.63
CA PRO A 584 3.50 23.55 -24.36
C PRO A 584 3.64 24.41 -23.10
N GLN A 585 3.02 25.61 -23.09
CA GLN A 585 3.19 26.58 -22.00
C GLN A 585 2.49 26.14 -20.70
N ASP A 586 1.37 25.42 -20.82
CA ASP A 586 0.68 24.76 -19.70
C ASP A 586 1.58 23.76 -18.97
N VAL A 587 2.44 23.03 -19.70
CA VAL A 587 3.44 22.12 -19.10
C VAL A 587 4.51 22.89 -18.33
N VAL A 588 4.92 24.07 -18.83
CA VAL A 588 5.89 24.94 -18.14
C VAL A 588 5.30 25.47 -16.84
N TYR A 589 4.08 26.01 -16.86
CA TYR A 589 3.41 26.50 -15.63
C TYR A 589 3.18 25.38 -14.62
N ARG A 590 2.78 24.19 -15.10
CA ARG A 590 2.63 23.02 -14.24
C ARG A 590 3.95 22.61 -13.58
N ALA A 591 5.06 22.66 -14.33
CA ALA A 591 6.39 22.38 -13.79
C ALA A 591 6.83 23.37 -12.71
N VAL A 592 6.56 24.67 -12.91
CA VAL A 592 6.80 25.72 -11.92
C VAL A 592 5.94 25.49 -10.67
N ALA A 593 4.63 25.27 -10.84
CA ALA A 593 3.71 25.04 -9.72
C ALA A 593 4.12 23.83 -8.87
N ILE A 594 4.45 22.69 -9.51
CA ILE A 594 4.94 21.49 -8.81
C ILE A 594 6.16 21.82 -7.97
N SER A 595 7.09 22.60 -8.51
CA SER A 595 8.37 22.88 -7.85
C SER A 595 8.23 23.85 -6.68
N VAL A 596 7.43 24.91 -6.85
CA VAL A 596 7.12 25.85 -5.77
C VAL A 596 6.38 25.16 -4.63
N LEU A 597 5.37 24.33 -4.95
CA LEU A 597 4.63 23.59 -3.94
C LEU A 597 5.52 22.57 -3.21
N HIS A 598 6.38 21.84 -3.93
CA HIS A 598 7.30 20.87 -3.32
C HIS A 598 8.29 21.55 -2.36
N LEU A 599 8.86 22.68 -2.78
CA LEU A 599 9.74 23.48 -1.95
C LEU A 599 9.00 24.04 -0.72
N GLY A 600 7.79 24.56 -0.90
CA GLY A 600 6.97 25.07 0.20
C GLY A 600 6.62 24.01 1.24
N ILE A 601 6.22 22.80 0.81
CA ILE A 601 5.94 21.67 1.71
C ILE A 601 7.22 21.25 2.45
N SER A 602 8.35 21.19 1.75
CA SER A 602 9.64 20.81 2.37
C SER A 602 10.09 21.85 3.40
N LEU A 603 9.98 23.15 3.10
CA LEU A 603 10.33 24.22 4.04
C LEU A 603 9.39 24.24 5.27
N ALA A 604 8.09 24.06 5.06
CA ALA A 604 7.13 23.96 6.16
C ALA A 604 7.39 22.74 7.05
N GLY A 605 7.71 21.60 6.44
CA GLY A 605 8.10 20.37 7.14
C GLY A 605 9.37 20.55 7.97
N LEU A 606 10.40 21.16 7.38
CA LEU A 606 11.66 21.46 8.07
C LEU A 606 11.41 22.39 9.26
N MET A 607 10.62 23.45 9.08
CA MET A 607 10.26 24.37 10.15
C MET A 607 9.56 23.63 11.30
N ALA A 608 8.58 22.77 11.00
CA ALA A 608 7.87 21.98 12.00
C ALA A 608 8.80 21.02 12.76
N LEU A 609 9.77 20.39 12.06
CA LEU A 609 10.76 19.52 12.70
C LEU A 609 11.74 20.30 13.58
N LEU A 610 12.21 21.47 13.15
CA LEU A 610 13.08 22.33 13.94
C LEU A 610 12.41 22.82 15.23
N LEU A 611 11.09 23.04 15.20
CA LEU A 611 10.32 23.45 16.38
C LEU A 611 10.04 22.30 17.37
N THR A 612 10.09 21.04 16.90
CA THR A 612 9.65 19.88 17.69
C THR A 612 10.79 18.93 18.10
N GLN A 613 11.92 18.96 17.39
CA GLN A 613 13.05 18.05 17.60
C GLN A 613 14.33 18.81 17.97
N SER A 614 15.18 18.21 18.80
CA SER A 614 16.43 18.80 19.31
C SER A 614 17.69 18.44 18.50
N HIS A 615 17.52 17.96 17.26
CA HIS A 615 18.64 17.57 16.40
C HIS A 615 19.25 18.76 15.63
N ALA A 616 20.45 18.56 15.07
CA ALA A 616 21.13 19.59 14.29
C ALA A 616 20.30 20.00 13.04
N PRO A 617 20.23 21.31 12.69
CA PRO A 617 19.42 21.77 11.57
C PRO A 617 19.77 21.12 10.23
N ALA A 618 21.05 20.86 9.96
CA ALA A 618 21.49 20.19 8.74
C ALA A 618 20.97 18.74 8.66
N ALA A 619 20.92 18.03 9.79
CA ALA A 619 20.42 16.67 9.84
C ALA A 619 18.90 16.61 9.66
N LEU A 620 18.16 17.56 10.25
CA LEU A 620 16.72 17.69 10.03
C LEU A 620 16.37 18.13 8.60
N ALA A 621 17.19 18.99 7.99
CA ALA A 621 17.06 19.35 6.57
C ALA A 621 17.26 18.12 5.67
N PHE A 622 18.28 17.31 5.96
CA PHE A 622 18.54 16.06 5.25
C PHE A 622 17.35 15.08 5.36
N GLU A 623 16.85 14.83 6.57
CA GLU A 623 15.66 14.00 6.81
C GLU A 623 14.43 14.53 6.08
N THR A 624 14.22 15.85 6.11
CA THR A 624 13.06 16.48 5.46
C THR A 624 13.10 16.27 3.96
N VAL A 625 14.25 16.54 3.31
CA VAL A 625 14.43 16.34 1.86
C VAL A 625 14.33 14.86 1.51
N SER A 626 14.81 13.97 2.37
CA SER A 626 14.63 12.51 2.23
C SER A 626 13.18 12.08 2.27
N ALA A 627 12.43 12.58 3.26
CA ALA A 627 11.03 12.25 3.43
C ALA A 627 10.18 12.78 2.27
N THR A 628 10.33 14.07 1.92
CA THR A 628 9.54 14.67 0.83
C THR A 628 9.94 14.15 -0.55
N GLY A 629 11.22 13.83 -0.75
CA GLY A 629 11.72 13.19 -1.96
C GLY A 629 11.37 11.70 -2.07
N THR A 630 10.90 11.09 -0.98
CA THR A 630 10.76 9.62 -0.80
C THR A 630 12.05 8.90 -1.15
N VAL A 631 13.15 9.27 -0.48
CA VAL A 631 14.48 8.73 -0.78
C VAL A 631 14.95 7.66 0.17
N GLY A 632 14.86 7.87 1.48
CA GLY A 632 15.22 6.82 2.45
C GLY A 632 16.64 6.89 2.99
N LEU A 633 17.48 7.80 2.50
CA LEU A 633 18.76 8.08 3.13
C LEU A 633 18.54 8.89 4.41
N SER A 634 19.29 8.55 5.45
CA SER A 634 19.22 9.18 6.77
C SER A 634 20.64 9.48 7.28
N LEU A 635 20.75 10.47 8.16
CA LEU A 635 21.93 10.72 9.01
C LEU A 635 21.72 10.10 10.40
N SER A 636 21.10 8.92 10.42
CA SER A 636 20.72 8.15 11.62
C SER A 636 19.85 8.92 12.62
N VAL A 637 19.10 9.92 12.15
CA VAL A 637 18.15 10.71 12.96
C VAL A 637 16.79 10.03 13.05
N THR A 638 16.36 9.32 12.00
CA THR A 638 15.01 8.71 11.93
C THR A 638 14.66 7.86 13.15
N PRO A 639 15.53 6.96 13.66
CA PRO A 639 15.20 6.12 14.82
C PRO A 639 15.04 6.94 16.11
N THR A 640 15.76 8.06 16.23
CA THR A 640 15.78 8.89 17.46
C THR A 640 14.68 9.95 17.51
N LEU A 641 13.91 10.13 16.43
CA LEU A 641 12.80 11.07 16.40
C LEU A 641 11.74 10.75 17.46
N THR A 642 11.21 11.80 18.08
CA THR A 642 10.04 11.69 18.97
C THR A 642 8.79 11.26 18.20
N THR A 643 7.73 10.83 18.90
CA THR A 643 6.47 10.42 18.27
C THR A 643 5.89 11.50 17.34
N SER A 644 5.95 12.78 17.75
CA SER A 644 5.50 13.90 16.91
C SER A 644 6.37 14.06 15.66
N GLY A 645 7.69 13.94 15.78
CA GLY A 645 8.63 13.98 14.65
C GLY A 645 8.38 12.85 13.65
N ARG A 646 8.15 11.63 14.15
CA ARG A 646 7.81 10.46 13.32
C ARG A 646 6.51 10.67 12.55
N LEU A 647 5.47 11.25 13.18
CA LEU A 647 4.22 11.58 12.51
C LEU A 647 4.40 12.68 11.44
N LEU A 648 5.21 13.70 11.72
CA LEU A 648 5.55 14.73 10.72
C LEU A 648 6.24 14.12 9.50
N VAL A 649 7.23 13.25 9.72
CA VAL A 649 7.93 12.56 8.63
C VAL A 649 6.99 11.62 7.85
N VAL A 650 6.06 10.92 8.52
CA VAL A 650 4.99 10.14 7.86
C VAL A 650 4.16 11.02 6.91
N LEU A 651 3.76 12.21 7.33
CA LEU A 651 3.02 13.15 6.49
C LEU A 651 3.85 13.67 5.31
N LEU A 652 5.15 13.93 5.53
CA LEU A 652 6.05 14.38 4.47
C LEU A 652 6.28 13.30 3.40
N MET A 653 6.48 12.04 3.82
CA MET A 653 6.57 10.88 2.91
C MET A 653 5.30 10.73 2.08
N PHE A 654 4.14 10.82 2.72
CA PHE A 654 2.85 10.73 2.04
C PHE A 654 2.65 11.87 1.03
N ALA A 655 2.95 13.11 1.42
CA ALA A 655 2.86 14.27 0.53
C ALA A 655 3.82 14.16 -0.67
N GLY A 656 5.04 13.67 -0.42
CA GLY A 656 6.03 13.37 -1.45
C GLY A 656 5.54 12.35 -2.47
N ARG A 657 4.92 11.26 -1.99
CA ARG A 657 4.42 10.17 -2.84
C ARG A 657 3.20 10.55 -3.66
N VAL A 658 2.17 11.16 -3.03
CA VAL A 658 0.93 11.58 -3.71
C VAL A 658 1.21 12.68 -4.72
N GLY A 659 2.25 13.47 -4.47
CA GLY A 659 2.71 14.56 -5.32
C GLY A 659 2.04 15.88 -4.94
N PRO A 660 2.80 16.99 -4.95
CA PRO A 660 2.34 18.29 -4.45
C PRO A 660 1.16 18.85 -5.25
N MET A 661 1.13 18.65 -6.57
CA MET A 661 0.04 19.13 -7.42
C MET A 661 -1.26 18.35 -7.18
N SER A 662 -1.16 17.04 -6.96
CA SER A 662 -2.31 16.20 -6.58
C SER A 662 -2.92 16.69 -5.27
N LEU A 663 -2.07 16.98 -4.28
CA LEU A 663 -2.50 17.50 -2.98
C LEU A 663 -3.15 18.89 -3.14
N ALA A 664 -2.56 19.78 -3.93
CA ALA A 664 -3.13 21.10 -4.22
C ALA A 664 -4.49 21.01 -4.93
N LEU A 665 -4.67 20.07 -5.87
CA LEU A 665 -5.94 19.84 -6.55
C LEU A 665 -7.00 19.21 -5.63
N LEU A 666 -6.60 18.45 -4.61
CA LEU A 666 -7.54 17.92 -3.61
C LEU A 666 -8.06 19.01 -2.68
N LEU A 667 -7.23 20.01 -2.37
CA LEU A 667 -7.56 21.13 -1.49
C LEU A 667 -8.22 22.28 -2.26
N GLY A 668 -7.90 22.44 -3.54
CA GLY A 668 -8.39 23.51 -4.41
C GLY A 668 -9.75 23.21 -5.05
N ARG A 669 -10.54 24.25 -5.29
CA ARG A 669 -11.76 24.15 -6.11
C ARG A 669 -11.43 24.53 -7.56
N ALA A 670 -11.64 23.62 -8.49
CA ALA A 670 -11.57 23.96 -9.91
C ALA A 670 -12.66 24.99 -10.24
N ARG A 671 -12.26 26.16 -10.74
CA ARG A 671 -13.16 27.18 -11.28
C ARG A 671 -12.90 27.31 -12.78
N GLU A 672 -13.92 27.05 -13.59
CA GLU A 672 -13.90 27.49 -14.99
C GLU A 672 -14.13 29.00 -15.00
N ILE A 673 -13.08 29.75 -15.31
CA ILE A 673 -13.19 31.19 -15.56
C ILE A 673 -13.47 31.35 -17.06
N ARG A 674 -14.67 31.83 -17.41
CA ARG A 674 -15.12 32.05 -18.79
C ARG A 674 -14.96 33.50 -19.26
N THR A 675 -14.43 34.36 -18.40
CA THR A 675 -14.26 35.79 -18.61
C THR A 675 -12.79 36.13 -18.47
N ASP A 676 -12.22 36.80 -19.46
CA ASP A 676 -10.82 37.22 -19.43
C ASP A 676 -10.65 38.57 -18.70
N TYR A 677 -9.45 38.84 -18.22
CA TYR A 677 -9.10 40.08 -17.51
C TYR A 677 -8.12 40.92 -18.35
N PRO A 678 -8.15 42.26 -18.23
CA PRO A 678 -7.20 43.11 -18.95
C PRO A 678 -5.76 42.80 -18.55
N GLU A 679 -4.86 42.71 -19.53
CA GLU A 679 -3.44 42.51 -19.29
C GLU A 679 -2.84 43.75 -18.59
N SER A 680 -2.08 43.52 -17.52
CA SER A 680 -1.32 44.55 -16.82
C SER A 680 0.14 44.13 -16.71
N ARG A 681 1.05 45.07 -16.96
CA ARG A 681 2.49 44.83 -16.82
C ARG A 681 2.87 44.96 -15.35
N LEU A 682 3.22 43.84 -14.73
CA LEU A 682 3.85 43.80 -13.42
C LEU A 682 5.36 43.76 -13.60
N MET A 683 6.08 44.67 -12.94
CA MET A 683 7.54 44.66 -12.92
C MET A 683 8.01 43.45 -12.10
N VAL A 684 8.71 42.54 -12.76
CA VAL A 684 9.47 41.46 -12.14
C VAL A 684 10.91 41.69 -12.58
N GLY A 685 11.85 41.62 -11.63
CA GLY A 685 13.19 42.22 -11.71
C GLY A 685 14.10 41.81 -12.87
#